data_AF-A0A3C1V9Q0-F1
#
_entry.id   AF-A0A3C1V9Q0-F1
#
_cell.length_a   1.000
_cell.length_b   1.000
_cell.length_c   1.000
_cell.angle_alpha   90.00
_cell.angle_beta   90.00
_cell.angle_gamma   90.00
#
_symmetry.space_group_name_H-M   'P 1'
#
loop_
_entity.id
_entity.type
_entity.pdbx_description
1 polymer ?
#
loop_
_entity_poly.entity_id
_entity_poly.type
_entity_poly.pdbx_seq_one_letter_code
_entity_poly.pdbx_strand_id
1 'polypeptide(L)'
;MSEKQFRFQDLEIWQRGAAISASSLNWLMRPKAESFSVPRINGDGGAANQHFFENRRPMKILFLLLMLAAAQAFGAMTLIKREMFVGTGQLTTNAPDQFDVVSGTLNCRYGGPLTTGSNGYSMDNMRATANNYGQFTLPNTNTNYLLGCWVFVKPPIYPNGVSHSMISFGITGDNIFSWSVMDGMLKAERINATNQVVQINNSQWIWLGVAIKNNGGPTSTGWDVKFYKMPLGGVLTNCVSMFVDSGWTQRQSLNRALVWSSGNGVNQTWNGRIGAVSLYSIADFTDVAYPSDLIPPTTPIAWYVNPATGNDTNTGAYPNQAWQTAQKIDSESANCGLFPATNYVSGDTLLIDTSAGALDLTQTNLTFATRGLNVMATNAPYWTNLMAVTLTNSSFTLAGSNTYAYNTGSNQQNIVVWEDNKWMNHPQGATYLVVSNSLATNAGSFWTDGTNAYIHPFSDSNPLSDGKAYTRSWFGSGIDLGASDMNFRDCYAGKTALIQATNNVDGIGGYVLSTSTGFGGNSVIAHCYFYYGSKHTIGLVGGWANANVIVQDVQAEQSGLPITSASPWVLFMDGLPGESNNVYSFIRCRTDEPSGQIGSTSGTTGVQGIFLMHNSSGSGIQFKSVTFDSCQMNGQVGYGICSNAIVTNCVFGSLTTGATISNIVMNSKFISGGVDLFYNSAINTVVQNCIYIETYLLTFGLWSEHLQGNNVIFQNNTFDFSGVYSPYAGANYGQFVRSGPLTNFIFRNNIVILNSFGGTNQFSAFQNFNGGDTCSVSNNLYVLGSSNWLAANYTNGTSGTNLTFAQWQALGFDANSAVVDNPHLTSSYIPETGSAAIGKGLNLSNFSTTDYAGNPRPATGNWTIGAYQVASSTGGAGIITIFFLPAATGAGGTLKLAWLADYLGWILQSQTNSLNTGLSTNWVDVPGSSAITQTNITIDSAKPLMFFRLRSP
;
A
#
# COMPACT_ATOMS: atom_id res chain seq x y z
N MET A 1 -11.86 -31.99 -10.42
CA MET A 1 -11.95 -31.95 -11.89
C MET A 1 -12.65 -30.67 -12.33
N SER A 2 -11.88 -29.64 -12.68
CA SER A 2 -12.02 -28.77 -13.86
C SER A 2 -10.90 -27.72 -13.77
N GLU A 3 -9.96 -27.78 -14.70
CA GLU A 3 -8.82 -26.87 -14.83
C GLU A 3 -9.29 -25.43 -15.07
N LYS A 4 -8.85 -24.49 -14.24
CA LYS A 4 -8.80 -23.06 -14.60
C LYS A 4 -7.34 -22.72 -14.93
N GLN A 5 -7.09 -22.49 -16.22
CA GLN A 5 -5.82 -22.01 -16.74
C GLN A 5 -5.55 -20.59 -16.24
N PHE A 6 -4.49 -20.40 -15.44
CA PHE A 6 -3.91 -19.10 -15.16
C PHE A 6 -2.86 -18.78 -16.22
N ARG A 7 -2.99 -17.63 -16.90
CA ARG A 7 -1.94 -17.08 -17.78
C ARG A 7 -0.99 -16.24 -16.93
N PHE A 8 0.26 -16.66 -16.84
CA PHE A 8 1.37 -15.83 -16.37
C PHE A 8 1.88 -15.00 -17.55
N GLN A 9 1.95 -13.68 -17.38
CA GLN A 9 2.85 -12.82 -18.16
C GLN A 9 3.77 -12.10 -17.18
N ASP A 10 5.04 -12.07 -17.60
CA ASP A 10 6.17 -11.28 -17.10
C ASP A 10 6.92 -11.81 -15.87
N LEU A 11 7.97 -12.59 -16.16
CA LEU A 11 9.04 -12.95 -15.23
C LEU A 11 10.37 -12.46 -15.82
N GLU A 12 10.94 -11.39 -15.26
CA GLU A 12 12.32 -11.00 -15.54
C GLU A 12 13.28 -12.03 -14.94
N ILE A 13 14.13 -12.59 -15.80
CA ILE A 13 15.14 -13.59 -15.45
C ILE A 13 16.41 -12.87 -14.98
N TRP A 14 16.73 -12.99 -13.69
CA TRP A 14 18.09 -12.77 -13.19
C TRP A 14 18.84 -14.12 -13.17
N GLN A 15 19.81 -14.29 -14.08
CA GLN A 15 20.63 -15.50 -14.16
C GLN A 15 21.67 -15.55 -13.03
N ARG A 16 21.79 -16.74 -12.45
CA ARG A 16 22.70 -17.13 -11.36
C ARG A 16 24.17 -17.05 -11.76
N GLY A 17 25.01 -16.51 -10.86
CA GLY A 17 26.43 -16.83 -10.75
C GLY A 17 26.65 -17.91 -9.69
N ALA A 18 27.26 -19.03 -10.09
CA ALA A 18 27.48 -20.22 -9.30
C ALA A 18 28.50 -20.05 -8.17
N ALA A 19 28.32 -20.88 -7.14
CA ALA A 19 29.24 -21.05 -6.02
C ALA A 19 30.64 -21.50 -6.46
N ILE A 20 31.67 -20.86 -5.91
CA ILE A 20 33.02 -21.41 -5.80
C ILE A 20 33.46 -21.26 -4.34
N SER A 21 33.69 -22.39 -3.69
CA SER A 21 34.34 -22.48 -2.38
C SER A 21 35.84 -22.21 -2.52
N ALA A 22 36.46 -21.54 -1.54
CA ALA A 22 37.89 -21.60 -1.34
C ALA A 22 38.27 -21.27 0.10
N SER A 23 38.63 -22.33 0.82
CA SER A 23 39.52 -22.32 1.96
C SER A 23 40.95 -21.97 1.53
N SER A 24 41.67 -21.30 2.45
CA SER A 24 43.13 -21.20 2.59
C SER A 24 43.96 -20.59 1.45
N LEU A 25 44.61 -19.45 1.73
CA LEU A 25 46.07 -19.28 1.54
C LEU A 25 46.58 -17.96 2.15
N ASN A 26 47.48 -18.10 3.13
CA ASN A 26 48.38 -17.06 3.61
C ASN A 26 49.48 -16.80 2.58
N TRP A 27 49.96 -15.54 2.54
CA TRP A 27 51.33 -15.03 2.31
C TRP A 27 51.46 -13.87 1.30
N LEU A 28 52.34 -12.94 1.70
CA LEU A 28 53.05 -11.89 0.95
C LEU A 28 52.37 -10.51 0.74
N MET A 29 52.59 -9.63 1.73
CA MET A 29 52.77 -8.20 1.51
C MET A 29 54.22 -7.89 1.09
N ARG A 30 54.43 -7.26 -0.07
CA ARG A 30 55.44 -6.20 -0.33
C ARG A 30 55.03 -5.38 -1.58
N PRO A 31 55.15 -4.03 -1.55
CA PRO A 31 54.81 -3.19 -2.70
C PRO A 31 56.00 -3.06 -3.67
N LYS A 32 55.74 -3.16 -4.98
CA LYS A 32 56.68 -2.79 -6.04
C LYS A 32 56.47 -1.32 -6.41
N ALA A 33 57.56 -0.55 -6.34
CA ALA A 33 57.69 0.74 -6.98
C ALA A 33 57.96 0.53 -8.48
N GLU A 34 57.24 1.25 -9.34
CA GLU A 34 57.53 1.31 -10.77
C GLU A 34 57.87 2.74 -11.19
N SER A 35 59.09 2.87 -11.72
CA SER A 35 59.68 4.01 -12.40
C SER A 35 59.17 4.10 -13.84
N PHE A 36 58.63 5.26 -14.23
CA PHE A 36 58.23 5.53 -15.62
C PHE A 36 59.41 6.04 -16.45
N SER A 37 59.71 5.34 -17.54
CA SER A 37 60.63 5.76 -18.61
C SER A 37 59.88 6.42 -19.77
N VAL A 38 60.41 7.54 -20.24
CA VAL A 38 59.90 8.37 -21.35
C VAL A 38 60.28 7.78 -22.72
N PRO A 39 59.40 7.88 -23.74
CA PRO A 39 59.83 7.91 -25.14
C PRO A 39 59.68 9.32 -25.75
N ARG A 40 60.73 9.76 -26.44
CA ARG A 40 60.74 10.92 -27.36
C ARG A 40 59.92 10.62 -28.61
N ILE A 41 59.08 11.56 -29.04
CA ILE A 41 58.70 11.75 -30.45
C ILE A 41 58.73 13.26 -30.74
N ASN A 42 59.48 13.64 -31.78
CA ASN A 42 59.52 14.95 -32.42
C ASN A 42 58.41 15.05 -33.48
N GLY A 43 57.88 16.26 -33.73
CA GLY A 43 57.22 16.56 -35.01
C GLY A 43 56.12 17.62 -34.96
N ASP A 44 56.54 18.88 -35.06
CA ASP A 44 55.92 20.11 -35.59
C ASP A 44 54.45 20.14 -36.09
N GLY A 45 53.76 21.26 -35.74
CA GLY A 45 52.93 22.00 -36.71
C GLY A 45 51.59 22.57 -36.23
N GLY A 46 51.56 23.89 -35.95
CA GLY A 46 50.45 24.78 -36.36
C GLY A 46 49.32 25.14 -35.37
N ALA A 47 49.41 26.36 -34.81
CA ALA A 47 48.39 27.42 -34.61
C ALA A 47 46.88 27.05 -34.55
N ALA A 48 46.00 27.59 -33.68
CA ALA A 48 46.05 28.72 -32.77
C ALA A 48 44.85 28.69 -31.78
N ASN A 49 45.05 29.40 -30.67
CA ASN A 49 44.08 30.12 -29.83
C ASN A 49 43.12 29.40 -28.87
N GLN A 50 43.44 29.68 -27.60
CA GLN A 50 42.55 30.00 -26.47
C GLN A 50 41.70 28.85 -25.90
N HIS A 51 42.14 28.31 -24.76
CA HIS A 51 41.39 28.40 -23.49
C HIS A 51 42.30 28.06 -22.31
N PHE A 52 42.20 28.89 -21.26
CA PHE A 52 42.87 28.77 -19.97
C PHE A 52 42.72 27.37 -19.35
N PHE A 53 43.82 26.63 -19.19
CA PHE A 53 43.97 25.59 -18.19
C PHE A 53 45.43 25.51 -17.77
N GLU A 54 45.68 25.78 -16.48
CA GLU A 54 46.60 25.04 -15.59
C GLU A 54 47.00 25.93 -14.41
N ASN A 55 46.38 25.69 -13.25
CA ASN A 55 47.03 25.78 -11.94
C ASN A 55 46.05 25.40 -10.83
N ARG A 56 45.73 24.11 -10.68
CA ARG A 56 45.22 23.56 -9.40
C ARG A 56 45.59 22.10 -9.22
N ARG A 57 46.76 21.88 -8.60
CA ARG A 57 47.00 20.94 -7.48
C ARG A 57 48.40 21.25 -6.93
N PRO A 58 48.46 21.80 -5.71
CA PRO A 58 48.64 20.92 -4.55
C PRO A 58 47.70 21.28 -3.39
N MET A 59 46.41 21.52 -3.63
CA MET A 59 45.48 21.71 -2.51
C MET A 59 45.12 20.40 -1.79
N LYS A 60 45.18 19.22 -2.43
CA LYS A 60 44.78 17.97 -1.75
C LYS A 60 45.75 17.52 -0.65
N ILE A 61 47.05 17.81 -0.78
CA ILE A 61 48.05 17.46 0.24
C ILE A 61 48.09 18.51 1.35
N LEU A 62 47.94 19.80 1.02
CA LEU A 62 47.87 20.86 2.03
C LEU A 62 46.55 20.80 2.84
N PHE A 63 45.43 20.40 2.24
CA PHE A 63 44.17 20.19 2.97
C PHE A 63 44.23 18.93 3.87
N LEU A 64 44.93 17.88 3.44
CA LEU A 64 45.17 16.69 4.28
C LEU A 64 46.13 17.01 5.45
N LEU A 65 47.16 17.83 5.22
CA LEU A 65 48.10 18.28 6.26
C LEU A 65 47.49 19.32 7.22
N LEU A 66 46.60 20.20 6.76
CA LEU A 66 45.85 21.11 7.65
C LEU A 66 44.74 20.39 8.43
N MET A 67 44.15 19.32 7.89
CA MET A 67 43.26 18.45 8.68
C MET A 67 44.02 17.61 9.71
N LEU A 68 45.23 17.15 9.41
CA LEU A 68 46.08 16.49 10.42
C LEU A 68 46.59 17.46 11.50
N ALA A 69 46.81 18.74 11.17
CA ALA A 69 47.27 19.75 12.12
C ALA A 69 46.16 20.32 13.03
N ALA A 70 44.89 20.07 12.71
CA ALA A 70 43.73 20.42 13.54
C ALA A 70 43.14 19.21 14.28
N ALA A 71 43.89 18.11 14.41
CA ALA A 71 43.59 17.08 15.38
C ALA A 71 43.83 17.69 16.77
N GLN A 72 42.81 18.33 17.34
CA GLN A 72 42.79 18.64 18.77
C GLN A 72 43.15 17.36 19.51
N ALA A 73 44.22 17.41 20.30
CA ALA A 73 44.58 16.32 21.18
C ALA A 73 43.47 16.21 22.23
N PHE A 74 42.49 15.34 21.97
CA PHE A 74 41.47 15.02 22.95
C PHE A 74 42.13 14.39 24.17
N GLY A 75 41.63 14.72 25.36
CA GLY A 75 42.11 14.11 26.59
C GLY A 75 42.00 12.60 26.54
N ALA A 76 43.04 11.90 27.01
CA ALA A 76 43.02 10.44 27.09
C ALA A 76 41.84 9.97 27.96
N MET A 77 41.03 9.08 27.41
CA MET A 77 39.93 8.41 28.11
C MET A 77 40.33 6.98 28.45
N THR A 78 40.09 6.55 29.69
CA THR A 78 40.33 5.16 30.10
C THR A 78 39.00 4.53 30.50
N LEU A 79 38.64 3.41 29.87
CA LEU A 79 37.42 2.67 30.20
C LEU A 79 37.52 2.08 31.61
N ILE A 80 36.53 2.36 32.47
CA ILE A 80 36.42 1.78 33.81
C ILE A 80 35.50 0.56 33.77
N LYS A 81 34.26 0.76 33.30
CA LYS A 81 33.23 -0.28 33.17
C LYS A 81 32.35 0.01 31.96
N ARG A 82 31.83 -1.05 31.34
CA ARG A 82 30.85 -0.95 30.27
C ARG A 82 29.86 -2.10 30.35
N GLU A 83 28.58 -1.78 30.26
CA GLU A 83 27.51 -2.74 30.04
C GLU A 83 27.15 -2.76 28.55
N MET A 84 27.42 -3.87 27.87
CA MET A 84 27.10 -4.06 26.45
C MET A 84 25.70 -4.64 26.24
N PHE A 85 25.08 -5.16 27.29
CA PHE A 85 23.94 -6.06 27.26
C PHE A 85 24.26 -7.32 26.45
N VAL A 86 23.77 -8.49 26.89
CA VAL A 86 24.06 -9.76 26.21
C VAL A 86 22.82 -10.62 26.13
N GLY A 87 22.48 -11.07 24.92
CA GLY A 87 21.40 -12.02 24.66
C GLY A 87 19.99 -11.43 24.79
N THR A 88 18.98 -12.28 24.56
CA THR A 88 17.60 -12.00 24.95
C THR A 88 17.40 -12.44 26.39
N GLY A 89 16.81 -11.57 27.21
CA GLY A 89 16.57 -11.89 28.61
C GLY A 89 16.42 -10.67 29.49
N GLN A 90 16.60 -10.90 30.78
CA GLN A 90 16.41 -9.91 31.83
C GLN A 90 17.69 -9.80 32.66
N LEU A 91 18.28 -8.61 32.74
CA LEU A 91 19.22 -8.31 33.82
C LEU A 91 18.41 -8.02 35.08
N THR A 92 18.79 -8.66 36.17
CA THR A 92 18.09 -8.58 37.45
C THR A 92 19.07 -8.31 38.57
N THR A 93 18.57 -8.02 39.76
CA THR A 93 19.37 -7.88 40.99
C THR A 93 20.33 -9.06 41.23
N ASN A 94 19.97 -10.27 40.76
CA ASN A 94 20.72 -11.50 41.00
C ASN A 94 21.74 -11.80 39.89
N ALA A 95 21.69 -11.07 38.77
CA ALA A 95 22.57 -11.23 37.62
C ALA A 95 22.78 -9.87 36.94
N PRO A 96 23.56 -8.96 37.57
CA PRO A 96 23.71 -7.59 37.09
C PRO A 96 24.71 -7.43 35.93
N ASP A 97 25.38 -8.52 35.52
CA ASP A 97 26.50 -8.56 34.57
C ASP A 97 27.61 -7.55 34.90
N GLN A 98 27.72 -6.42 34.17
CA GLN A 98 28.75 -5.41 34.39
C GLN A 98 28.32 -4.29 35.33
N PHE A 99 27.02 -4.16 35.60
CA PHE A 99 26.53 -3.24 36.62
C PHE A 99 26.91 -3.70 38.04
N ASP A 100 27.17 -2.74 38.92
CA ASP A 100 27.37 -3.01 40.35
C ASP A 100 26.05 -3.31 41.06
N VAL A 101 24.98 -2.64 40.63
CA VAL A 101 23.63 -2.83 41.14
C VAL A 101 22.66 -2.79 39.96
N VAL A 102 21.77 -3.77 39.90
CA VAL A 102 20.55 -3.70 39.10
C VAL A 102 19.37 -3.69 40.05
N SER A 103 18.48 -2.71 39.92
CA SER A 103 17.18 -2.69 40.61
C SER A 103 16.10 -3.05 39.62
N GLY A 104 15.21 -3.97 40.01
CA GLY A 104 14.14 -4.45 39.15
C GLY A 104 14.64 -5.27 37.96
N THR A 105 13.98 -5.12 36.81
CA THR A 105 14.19 -5.95 35.62
C THR A 105 14.52 -5.10 34.40
N LEU A 106 15.71 -5.27 33.81
CA LEU A 106 16.12 -4.61 32.58
C LEU A 106 16.02 -5.60 31.41
N ASN A 107 15.07 -5.37 30.49
CA ASN A 107 14.83 -6.28 29.37
C ASN A 107 15.83 -6.02 28.24
N CYS A 108 16.66 -7.00 27.90
CA CYS A 108 17.67 -6.89 26.85
C CYS A 108 17.11 -7.30 25.48
N ARG A 109 17.41 -6.51 24.45
CA ARG A 109 16.94 -6.66 23.07
C ARG A 109 18.08 -6.52 22.08
N TYR A 110 17.99 -7.28 21.00
CA TYR A 110 18.88 -7.13 19.85
C TYR A 110 18.70 -5.79 19.16
N GLY A 111 19.74 -5.24 18.53
CA GLY A 111 19.67 -3.97 17.79
C GLY A 111 20.18 -2.79 18.59
N GLY A 112 21.34 -2.94 19.24
CA GLY A 112 22.04 -1.87 19.95
C GLY A 112 23.43 -1.63 19.37
N PRO A 113 24.23 -0.77 20.03
CA PRO A 113 25.64 -0.57 19.68
C PRO A 113 26.46 -1.82 20.00
N LEU A 114 27.61 -1.97 19.35
CA LEU A 114 28.46 -3.16 19.48
C LEU A 114 29.94 -2.80 19.60
N THR A 115 30.75 -3.74 20.04
CA THR A 115 32.21 -3.68 19.92
C THR A 115 32.66 -4.62 18.80
N THR A 116 33.89 -4.46 18.31
CA THR A 116 34.40 -5.31 17.23
C THR A 116 34.27 -6.80 17.59
N GLY A 117 33.49 -7.54 16.80
CA GLY A 117 33.27 -8.97 16.99
C GLY A 117 32.11 -9.37 17.92
N SER A 118 31.30 -8.41 18.41
CA SER A 118 30.09 -8.70 19.21
C SER A 118 28.80 -8.38 18.45
N ASN A 119 27.71 -9.02 18.84
CA ASN A 119 26.36 -8.60 18.46
C ASN A 119 25.96 -7.38 19.31
N GLY A 120 25.22 -6.44 18.73
CA GLY A 120 24.75 -5.25 19.42
C GLY A 120 23.44 -5.49 20.16
N TYR A 121 23.45 -5.31 21.48
CA TYR A 121 22.26 -5.39 22.33
C TYR A 121 22.00 -4.06 23.04
N SER A 122 20.78 -3.90 23.50
CA SER A 122 20.31 -2.72 24.20
C SER A 122 19.28 -3.11 25.25
N MET A 123 19.21 -2.34 26.32
CA MET A 123 18.07 -2.37 27.22
C MET A 123 16.88 -1.67 26.58
N ASP A 124 15.75 -2.34 26.56
CA ASP A 124 14.46 -1.79 26.16
C ASP A 124 13.66 -1.37 27.38
N ASN A 125 13.32 -0.08 27.42
CA ASN A 125 12.49 0.48 28.46
C ASN A 125 11.01 0.26 28.12
N MET A 126 10.58 -1.00 28.08
CA MET A 126 9.16 -1.35 28.03
C MET A 126 8.48 -0.84 29.29
N ARG A 127 7.28 -0.26 29.15
CA ARG A 127 6.39 0.30 30.20
C ARG A 127 6.50 -0.39 31.57
N ALA A 128 7.54 -0.07 32.32
CA ALA A 128 7.82 -0.73 33.59
C ALA A 128 6.92 -0.13 34.66
N THR A 129 6.25 -1.00 35.42
CA THR A 129 5.40 -0.58 36.55
C THR A 129 6.22 -0.19 37.79
N ALA A 130 7.53 -0.42 37.78
CA ALA A 130 8.46 -0.13 38.85
C ALA A 130 9.71 0.61 38.36
N ASN A 131 10.46 1.21 39.29
CA ASN A 131 11.75 1.84 39.00
C ASN A 131 12.82 0.76 38.72
N ASN A 132 13.16 0.54 37.45
CA ASN A 132 14.30 -0.32 37.09
C ASN A 132 15.53 0.53 36.74
N TYR A 133 16.70 0.19 37.25
CA TYR A 133 17.92 0.89 36.90
C TYR A 133 19.15 -0.01 36.98
N GLY A 134 20.15 0.30 36.18
CA GLY A 134 21.51 -0.20 36.30
C GLY A 134 22.42 0.87 36.91
N GLN A 135 23.34 0.48 37.78
CA GLN A 135 24.24 1.38 38.49
C GLN A 135 25.70 0.94 38.34
N PHE A 136 26.58 1.90 38.06
CA PHE A 136 28.02 1.77 38.33
C PHE A 136 28.40 2.54 39.58
N THR A 137 29.22 1.92 40.42
CA THR A 137 29.83 2.56 41.59
C THR A 137 31.09 3.29 41.16
N LEU A 138 31.22 4.57 41.52
CA LEU A 138 32.39 5.37 41.17
C LEU A 138 33.60 4.97 42.02
N PRO A 139 34.76 4.64 41.43
CA PRO A 139 35.91 4.11 42.18
C PRO A 139 36.52 5.10 43.18
N ASN A 140 36.50 6.39 42.87
CA ASN A 140 36.98 7.46 43.75
C ASN A 140 36.25 8.79 43.46
N THR A 141 36.32 9.77 44.36
CA THR A 141 35.61 11.06 44.21
C THR A 141 36.47 12.20 43.64
N ASN A 142 37.75 11.95 43.36
CA ASN A 142 38.73 12.95 42.92
C ASN A 142 39.14 12.79 41.44
N THR A 143 38.55 11.85 40.72
CA THR A 143 38.78 11.62 39.29
C THR A 143 37.66 12.26 38.47
N ASN A 144 38.02 12.76 37.29
CA ASN A 144 37.04 13.24 36.32
C ASN A 144 36.44 12.03 35.60
N TYR A 145 35.12 12.04 35.42
CA TYR A 145 34.41 10.92 34.81
C TYR A 145 33.61 11.35 33.60
N LEU A 146 33.43 10.41 32.67
CA LEU A 146 32.45 10.49 31.60
C LEU A 146 31.54 9.27 31.70
N LEU A 147 30.23 9.50 31.85
CA LEU A 147 29.20 8.50 31.62
C LEU A 147 28.64 8.72 30.22
N GLY A 148 28.67 7.69 29.37
CA GLY A 148 28.12 7.76 28.02
C GLY A 148 27.35 6.52 27.63
N CYS A 149 26.35 6.69 26.76
CA CYS A 149 25.58 5.57 26.20
C CYS A 149 24.97 5.96 24.86
N TRP A 150 24.56 4.96 24.09
CA TRP A 150 23.64 5.15 22.98
C TRP A 150 22.20 5.12 23.48
N VAL A 151 21.37 5.99 22.94
CA VAL A 151 19.95 6.04 23.25
C VAL A 151 19.12 6.14 21.97
N PHE A 152 18.03 5.38 21.92
CA PHE A 152 16.93 5.56 20.98
C PHE A 152 15.67 6.02 21.72
N VAL A 153 14.93 7.00 21.20
CA VAL A 153 13.68 7.49 21.80
C VAL A 153 12.54 7.49 20.78
N LYS A 154 11.42 6.82 21.09
CA LYS A 154 10.21 6.75 20.25
C LYS A 154 9.17 7.80 20.70
N PRO A 155 8.70 8.68 19.81
CA PRO A 155 7.61 9.63 20.10
C PRO A 155 6.21 8.98 19.92
N PRO A 156 5.12 9.55 20.50
CA PRO A 156 5.08 10.69 21.43
C PRO A 156 5.29 10.25 22.88
N ILE A 157 5.90 11.13 23.66
CA ILE A 157 6.05 10.98 25.11
C ILE A 157 5.06 11.98 25.72
N TYR A 158 4.21 11.48 26.63
CA TYR A 158 3.08 12.17 27.26
C TYR A 158 3.28 13.69 27.45
N PRO A 159 2.26 14.53 27.14
CA PRO A 159 2.33 15.99 27.25
C PRO A 159 2.29 16.54 28.69
N ASN A 160 2.58 15.71 29.70
CA ASN A 160 2.34 16.07 31.10
C ASN A 160 3.47 16.92 31.71
N GLY A 161 4.44 17.36 30.91
CA GLY A 161 5.52 18.22 31.37
C GLY A 161 6.40 17.61 32.46
N VAL A 162 6.43 16.28 32.58
CA VAL A 162 7.30 15.57 33.53
C VAL A 162 8.58 15.16 32.83
N SER A 163 9.73 15.47 33.45
CA SER A 163 11.04 15.08 32.96
C SER A 163 11.44 13.70 33.47
N HIS A 164 11.83 12.81 32.55
CA HIS A 164 12.26 11.46 32.86
C HIS A 164 13.76 11.31 32.60
N SER A 165 14.56 11.20 33.67
CA SER A 165 16.00 10.97 33.55
C SER A 165 16.30 9.61 32.90
N MET A 166 17.29 9.58 32.02
CA MET A 166 17.72 8.37 31.29
C MET A 166 19.12 7.94 31.72
N ILE A 167 20.05 8.90 31.79
CA ILE A 167 21.38 8.70 32.40
C ILE A 167 21.64 9.83 33.40
N SER A 168 22.23 9.49 34.53
CA SER A 168 22.48 10.47 35.59
C SER A 168 23.71 10.16 36.45
N PHE A 169 24.31 11.21 37.00
CA PHE A 169 25.19 11.13 38.15
C PHE A 169 24.42 11.55 39.40
N GLY A 170 24.53 10.75 40.46
CA GLY A 170 23.74 10.97 41.68
C GLY A 170 24.51 10.69 42.97
N ILE A 171 23.89 11.11 44.07
CA ILE A 171 24.23 10.72 45.44
C ILE A 171 23.17 9.72 45.94
N THR A 172 23.41 9.07 47.08
CA THR A 172 22.40 8.19 47.70
C THR A 172 21.11 8.98 47.97
N GLY A 173 20.05 8.71 47.19
CA GLY A 173 18.74 9.38 47.32
C GLY A 173 18.36 10.35 46.19
N ASP A 174 19.31 11.05 45.56
CA ASP A 174 19.02 12.12 44.58
C ASP A 174 19.90 12.07 43.30
N ASN A 175 19.33 12.44 42.15
CA ASN A 175 20.00 12.49 40.82
C ASN A 175 20.51 13.90 40.48
N ILE A 176 21.78 14.22 40.69
CA ILE A 176 22.23 15.62 40.63
C ILE A 176 22.32 16.17 39.20
N PHE A 177 22.80 15.37 38.23
CA PHE A 177 22.96 15.75 36.82
C PHE A 177 22.40 14.66 35.90
N SER A 178 21.59 15.02 34.90
CA SER A 178 21.00 14.01 34.01
C SER A 178 20.75 14.49 32.59
N TRP A 179 20.76 13.52 31.67
CA TRP A 179 19.98 13.63 30.45
C TRP A 179 18.58 13.10 30.74
N SER A 180 17.55 13.86 30.37
CA SER A 180 16.16 13.45 30.53
C SER A 180 15.35 13.68 29.25
N VAL A 181 14.19 13.02 29.14
CA VAL A 181 13.19 13.33 28.12
C VAL A 181 12.00 14.04 28.76
N MET A 182 11.56 15.13 28.15
CA MET A 182 10.32 15.84 28.47
C MET A 182 9.71 16.43 27.20
N ASP A 183 8.41 16.23 27.00
CA ASP A 183 7.66 16.71 25.83
C ASP A 183 8.28 16.30 24.47
N GLY A 184 8.86 15.09 24.42
CA GLY A 184 9.53 14.58 23.22
C GLY A 184 10.85 15.28 22.88
N MET A 185 11.45 16.02 23.82
CA MET A 185 12.77 16.65 23.68
C MET A 185 13.75 16.10 24.72
N LEU A 186 15.04 16.07 24.38
CA LEU A 186 16.09 15.83 25.38
C LEU A 186 16.42 17.10 26.14
N LYS A 187 16.61 16.96 27.45
CA LYS A 187 17.02 18.03 28.34
C LYS A 187 18.28 17.63 29.08
N ALA A 188 19.22 18.57 29.13
CA ALA A 188 20.34 18.50 30.06
C ALA A 188 19.89 19.20 31.35
N GLU A 189 19.83 18.43 32.44
CA GLU A 189 19.19 18.86 33.67
C GLU A 189 20.11 18.77 34.88
N ARG A 190 19.81 19.65 35.83
CA ARG A 190 20.37 19.68 37.18
C ARG A 190 19.21 19.80 38.16
N ILE A 191 19.22 19.02 39.25
CA ILE A 191 18.19 19.13 40.29
C ILE A 191 18.12 20.58 40.82
N ASN A 192 16.89 21.13 40.86
CA ASN A 192 16.53 22.44 41.40
C ASN A 192 17.16 23.66 40.69
N ALA A 193 17.48 23.58 39.39
CA ALA A 193 18.06 24.69 38.62
C ALA A 193 17.51 24.81 37.18
N THR A 194 18.00 25.80 36.43
CA THR A 194 17.60 26.11 35.04
C THR A 194 17.91 24.96 34.08
N ASN A 195 16.87 24.41 33.44
CA ASN A 195 17.00 23.35 32.44
C ASN A 195 17.44 23.95 31.09
N GLN A 196 18.39 23.31 30.42
CA GLN A 196 18.78 23.66 29.04
C GLN A 196 18.19 22.62 28.09
N VAL A 197 17.29 23.07 27.21
CA VAL A 197 16.59 22.21 26.24
C VAL A 197 17.48 22.03 25.03
N VAL A 198 17.81 20.77 24.70
CA VAL A 198 18.58 20.43 23.52
C VAL A 198 17.68 19.65 22.58
N GLN A 199 17.21 20.30 21.53
CA GLN A 199 16.43 19.61 20.51
C GLN A 199 17.27 18.55 19.79
N ILE A 200 16.63 17.40 19.60
CA ILE A 200 17.12 16.27 18.81
C ILE A 200 16.01 15.77 17.91
N ASN A 201 16.36 15.17 16.78
CA ASN A 201 15.36 14.44 16.01
C ASN A 201 15.06 13.14 16.76
N ASN A 202 13.78 12.88 16.98
CA ASN A 202 13.29 11.63 17.55
C ASN A 202 13.41 10.49 16.52
N SER A 203 13.26 9.24 16.98
CA SER A 203 13.32 8.04 16.12
C SER A 203 14.68 7.79 15.45
N GLN A 204 15.76 8.11 16.15
CA GLN A 204 17.12 7.75 15.73
C GLN A 204 17.97 7.43 16.96
N TRP A 205 19.04 6.66 16.73
CA TRP A 205 20.07 6.47 17.73
C TRP A 205 20.93 7.72 17.90
N ILE A 206 21.18 8.10 19.15
CA ILE A 206 22.02 9.23 19.52
C ILE A 206 22.91 8.80 20.67
N TRP A 207 24.20 9.06 20.57
CA TRP A 207 25.10 8.90 21.70
C TRP A 207 24.99 10.12 22.60
N LEU A 208 24.80 9.90 23.90
CA LEU A 208 24.74 10.93 24.93
C LEU A 208 25.88 10.73 25.91
N GLY A 209 26.49 11.83 26.34
CA GLY A 209 27.53 11.84 27.35
C GLY A 209 27.30 12.89 28.41
N VAL A 210 27.69 12.59 29.65
CA VAL A 210 27.80 13.54 30.76
C VAL A 210 29.20 13.42 31.32
N ALA A 211 30.00 14.47 31.19
CA ALA A 211 31.32 14.54 31.81
C ALA A 211 31.23 15.40 33.07
N ILE A 212 31.87 14.94 34.15
CA ILE A 212 31.99 15.68 35.40
C ILE A 212 33.45 15.83 35.79
N LYS A 213 33.80 17.02 36.30
CA LYS A 213 35.10 17.30 36.91
C LYS A 213 34.89 17.89 38.29
N ASN A 214 35.60 17.35 39.26
CA ASN A 214 35.67 17.93 40.59
C ASN A 214 36.64 19.13 40.55
N ASN A 215 36.17 20.32 40.91
CA ASN A 215 36.97 21.55 40.87
C ASN A 215 37.76 21.81 42.16
N GLY A 216 37.83 20.85 43.08
CA GLY A 216 38.48 21.09 44.36
C GLY A 216 39.40 20.03 44.91
N GLY A 217 40.51 20.52 45.47
CA GLY A 217 41.28 19.81 46.49
C GLY A 217 40.46 19.61 47.78
N PRO A 218 41.09 19.25 48.91
CA PRO A 218 40.39 18.76 50.11
C PRO A 218 39.26 19.65 50.67
N THR A 219 39.17 20.93 50.27
CA THR A 219 38.27 21.95 50.83
C THR A 219 37.36 22.68 49.82
N SER A 220 37.53 22.55 48.50
CA SER A 220 36.59 23.14 47.52
C SER A 220 35.67 22.07 46.92
N THR A 221 34.41 22.43 46.65
CA THR A 221 33.32 21.45 46.44
C THR A 221 32.49 21.73 45.17
N GLY A 222 33.06 22.46 44.21
CA GLY A 222 32.41 22.78 42.94
C GLY A 222 32.55 21.66 41.92
N TRP A 223 31.57 21.50 41.03
CA TRP A 223 31.64 20.58 39.90
C TRP A 223 31.49 21.34 38.59
N ASP A 224 32.38 21.04 37.63
CA ASP A 224 32.16 21.37 36.22
C ASP A 224 31.44 20.20 35.56
N VAL A 225 30.39 20.49 34.78
CA VAL A 225 29.63 19.48 34.05
C VAL A 225 29.54 19.85 32.58
N LYS A 226 29.80 18.89 31.69
CA LYS A 226 29.62 19.04 30.24
C LYS A 226 28.72 17.94 29.70
N PHE A 227 27.75 18.33 28.88
CA PHE A 227 26.82 17.42 28.22
C PHE A 227 27.17 17.32 26.75
N TYR A 228 27.33 16.10 26.27
CA TYR A 228 27.71 15.81 24.89
C TYR A 228 26.61 15.05 24.17
N LYS A 229 26.47 15.28 22.87
CA LYS A 229 25.62 14.46 21.99
C LYS A 229 26.32 14.16 20.67
N MET A 230 25.99 13.03 20.07
CA MET A 230 26.38 12.66 18.72
C MET A 230 25.23 11.93 18.03
N PRO A 231 24.57 12.54 17.02
CA PRO A 231 23.63 11.81 16.16
C PRO A 231 24.32 10.63 15.47
N LEU A 232 23.55 9.61 15.04
CA LEU A 232 24.08 8.50 14.25
C LEU A 232 24.82 9.03 12.99
N GLY A 233 26.09 8.66 12.84
CA GLY A 233 26.96 9.16 11.75
C GLY A 233 27.43 10.61 11.88
N GLY A 234 27.10 11.29 12.98
CA GLY A 234 27.51 12.68 13.26
C GLY A 234 28.83 12.81 14.02
N VAL A 235 29.13 14.04 14.43
CA VAL A 235 30.31 14.38 15.24
C VAL A 235 29.89 14.65 16.68
N LEU A 236 30.68 14.16 17.64
CA LEU A 236 30.45 14.40 19.06
C LEU A 236 30.61 15.88 19.38
N THR A 237 29.57 16.48 19.95
CA THR A 237 29.52 17.92 20.22
C THR A 237 29.15 18.20 21.68
N ASN A 238 29.91 19.06 22.35
CA ASN A 238 29.52 19.64 23.63
C ASN A 238 28.34 20.60 23.42
N CYS A 239 27.20 20.28 24.03
CA CYS A 239 25.96 21.04 23.85
C CYS A 239 25.68 21.99 25.01
N VAL A 240 26.08 21.61 26.23
CA VAL A 240 25.79 22.38 27.45
C VAL A 240 26.97 22.23 28.40
N SER A 241 27.44 23.35 28.93
CA SER A 241 28.42 23.40 30.02
C SER A 241 27.79 24.09 31.22
N MET A 242 27.89 23.47 32.40
CA MET A 242 27.29 23.96 33.64
C MET A 242 28.34 24.00 34.75
N PHE A 243 28.23 25.01 35.61
CA PHE A 243 29.02 25.14 36.82
C PHE A 243 28.12 25.05 38.07
N VAL A 244 28.61 24.41 39.12
CA VAL A 244 27.84 24.11 40.34
C VAL A 244 28.56 24.66 41.57
N ASP A 245 28.01 25.74 42.12
CA ASP A 245 28.56 26.45 43.29
C ASP A 245 28.38 25.76 44.65
N SER A 246 29.11 26.26 45.67
CA SER A 246 29.45 25.64 46.96
C SER A 246 28.39 25.60 48.10
N GLY A 247 27.08 25.82 47.86
CA GLY A 247 26.00 25.79 48.89
C GLY A 247 25.35 24.49 49.50
N TRP A 248 25.34 23.30 48.88
CA TRP A 248 24.88 22.01 49.44
C TRP A 248 25.67 21.54 50.69
N THR A 249 25.16 20.66 51.53
CA THR A 249 25.88 20.17 52.74
C THR A 249 26.10 18.66 52.75
N GLN A 250 25.55 17.90 51.78
CA GLN A 250 25.78 16.45 51.59
C GLN A 250 26.84 16.16 50.51
N ARG A 251 27.91 16.94 50.51
CA ARG A 251 28.76 17.25 49.33
C ARG A 251 29.87 16.27 48.96
N GLN A 252 30.03 15.12 49.63
CA GLN A 252 31.28 14.34 49.53
C GLN A 252 31.23 12.98 48.81
N SER A 253 30.13 12.60 48.17
CA SER A 253 30.12 11.28 47.52
C SER A 253 29.10 11.16 46.41
N LEU A 254 29.37 11.83 45.27
CA LEU A 254 28.97 11.21 44.00
C LEU A 254 29.59 9.81 44.02
N ASN A 255 28.77 8.81 44.28
CA ASN A 255 29.19 7.42 44.42
C ASN A 255 28.59 6.54 43.33
N ARG A 256 27.69 7.09 42.51
CA ARG A 256 26.97 6.33 41.48
C ARG A 256 26.76 7.06 40.17
N ALA A 257 26.86 6.28 39.10
CA ALA A 257 26.37 6.59 37.76
C ALA A 257 25.20 5.65 37.47
N LEU A 258 24.06 6.20 37.07
CA LEU A 258 22.80 5.48 36.91
C LEU A 258 22.29 5.54 35.48
N VAL A 259 21.68 4.45 35.05
CA VAL A 259 20.84 4.37 33.86
C VAL A 259 19.44 4.02 34.32
N TRP A 260 18.50 4.91 34.04
CA TRP A 260 17.24 4.96 34.77
C TRP A 260 16.03 4.64 33.88
N SER A 261 15.13 3.80 34.39
CA SER A 261 13.72 3.69 33.99
C SER A 261 12.81 3.94 35.21
N SER A 262 12.06 5.05 35.24
CA SER A 262 11.29 5.48 36.43
C SER A 262 9.80 5.10 36.38
N GLY A 263 9.38 4.02 37.03
CA GLY A 263 7.97 3.81 37.35
C GLY A 263 7.60 4.56 38.64
N ASN A 264 7.19 5.83 38.55
CA ASN A 264 6.61 6.51 39.71
C ASN A 264 5.11 6.17 39.81
N GLY A 265 4.80 4.89 40.01
CA GLY A 265 3.50 4.31 40.40
C GLY A 265 2.24 4.59 39.58
N VAL A 266 2.20 5.63 38.75
CA VAL A 266 0.99 6.14 38.09
C VAL A 266 1.23 6.77 36.71
N ASN A 267 2.48 7.07 36.31
CA ASN A 267 2.78 7.66 35.01
C ASN A 267 3.97 6.95 34.34
N GLN A 268 3.72 6.43 33.14
CA GLN A 268 4.64 5.57 32.37
C GLN A 268 5.94 6.29 31.98
N THR A 269 7.02 5.51 31.98
CA THR A 269 8.37 5.89 31.54
C THR A 269 8.44 6.23 30.05
N TRP A 270 9.41 7.07 29.69
CA TRP A 270 9.80 7.33 28.30
C TRP A 270 9.98 6.01 27.51
N ASN A 271 9.48 5.96 26.27
CA ASN A 271 9.57 4.79 25.39
C ASN A 271 10.87 4.87 24.57
N GLY A 272 11.79 3.93 24.80
CA GLY A 272 13.10 3.97 24.17
C GLY A 272 14.06 2.87 24.58
N ARG A 273 15.26 2.91 24.00
CA ARG A 273 16.33 1.94 24.26
C ARG A 273 17.62 2.61 24.71
N ILE A 274 18.42 1.89 25.48
CA ILE A 274 19.76 2.31 25.91
C ILE A 274 20.76 1.19 25.62
N GLY A 275 21.91 1.53 25.03
CA GLY A 275 22.95 0.57 24.70
C GLY A 275 24.36 1.06 25.06
N ALA A 276 25.28 0.12 25.27
CA ALA A 276 26.70 0.36 25.57
C ALA A 276 26.94 1.43 26.65
N VAL A 277 26.30 1.26 27.80
CA VAL A 277 26.47 2.19 28.92
C VAL A 277 27.90 2.06 29.41
N SER A 278 28.66 3.14 29.34
CA SER A 278 30.08 3.15 29.57
C SER A 278 30.49 4.23 30.56
N LEU A 279 31.31 3.86 31.55
CA LEU A 279 31.95 4.77 32.48
C LEU A 279 33.45 4.85 32.15
N TYR A 280 33.95 6.05 31.93
CA TYR A 280 35.37 6.33 31.67
C TYR A 280 35.93 7.28 32.73
N SER A 281 37.22 7.15 33.04
CA SER A 281 38.00 8.25 33.59
C SER A 281 38.57 9.11 32.46
N ILE A 282 38.65 10.42 32.69
CA ILE A 282 39.16 11.38 31.70
C ILE A 282 40.31 12.19 32.30
N ALA A 283 41.43 12.27 31.56
CA ALA A 283 42.65 12.93 32.06
C ALA A 283 42.51 14.46 32.12
N ASP A 284 41.81 15.05 31.16
CA ASP A 284 41.49 16.49 31.13
C ASP A 284 40.00 16.72 30.83
N PHE A 285 39.55 17.95 31.11
CA PHE A 285 38.15 18.36 30.94
C PHE A 285 37.98 19.35 29.78
N THR A 286 38.92 19.39 28.84
CA THR A 286 38.94 20.39 27.76
C THR A 286 37.95 20.04 26.65
N ASP A 287 37.99 18.82 26.10
CA ASP A 287 36.91 18.17 25.35
C ASP A 287 37.15 16.65 25.31
N VAL A 288 36.08 15.85 25.22
CA VAL A 288 36.14 14.38 25.20
C VAL A 288 35.92 13.84 23.78
N ALA A 289 36.60 12.75 23.45
CA ALA A 289 36.42 12.03 22.18
C ALA A 289 35.27 11.00 22.28
N TYR A 290 34.69 10.63 21.13
CA TYR A 290 33.84 9.45 21.07
C TYR A 290 34.69 8.18 21.26
N PRO A 291 34.25 7.18 22.05
CA PRO A 291 35.02 5.95 22.27
C PRO A 291 35.28 5.20 20.95
N SER A 292 36.55 5.05 20.57
CA SER A 292 36.95 4.53 19.25
C SER A 292 36.62 3.04 19.04
N ASP A 293 36.44 2.30 20.13
CA ASP A 293 36.11 0.88 20.12
C ASP A 293 34.60 0.61 20.04
N LEU A 294 33.77 1.64 20.20
CA LEU A 294 32.32 1.52 20.19
C LEU A 294 31.76 1.76 18.79
N ILE A 295 31.16 0.75 18.20
CA ILE A 295 30.52 0.82 16.89
C ILE A 295 29.05 1.24 17.10
N PRO A 296 28.57 2.30 16.39
CA PRO A 296 27.19 2.71 16.47
C PRO A 296 26.20 1.60 16.09
N PRO A 297 24.95 1.65 16.57
CA PRO A 297 23.91 0.69 16.21
C PRO A 297 23.65 0.63 14.69
N THR A 298 23.36 -0.56 14.17
CA THR A 298 23.00 -0.77 12.76
C THR A 298 21.49 -0.68 12.57
N THR A 299 21.03 0.22 11.69
CA THR A 299 19.64 0.33 11.25
C THR A 299 19.60 0.58 9.73
N PRO A 300 18.59 0.09 8.99
CA PRO A 300 17.43 -0.68 9.46
C PRO A 300 17.77 -2.14 9.81
N ILE A 301 16.91 -2.80 10.58
CA ILE A 301 17.01 -4.21 10.96
C ILE A 301 15.88 -5.02 10.32
N ALA A 302 16.18 -6.26 9.92
CA ALA A 302 15.18 -7.25 9.53
C ALA A 302 14.77 -8.09 10.74
N TRP A 303 13.47 -8.21 10.95
CA TRP A 303 12.83 -8.99 12.00
C TRP A 303 12.04 -10.14 11.38
N TYR A 304 11.99 -11.28 12.06
CA TYR A 304 11.43 -12.52 11.53
C TYR A 304 10.34 -13.05 12.44
N VAL A 305 9.23 -13.48 11.85
CA VAL A 305 8.14 -14.19 12.48
C VAL A 305 7.91 -15.50 11.74
N ASN A 306 7.74 -16.60 12.47
CA ASN A 306 7.35 -17.89 11.94
C ASN A 306 6.42 -18.58 12.96
N PRO A 307 5.11 -18.70 12.72
CA PRO A 307 4.18 -19.26 13.69
C PRO A 307 4.38 -20.76 13.94
N ALA A 308 5.00 -21.49 13.00
CA ALA A 308 5.23 -22.93 13.11
C ALA A 308 6.48 -23.29 13.93
N THR A 309 7.54 -22.51 13.83
CA THR A 309 8.87 -22.83 14.40
C THR A 309 9.46 -21.74 15.28
N GLY A 310 8.86 -20.55 15.31
CA GLY A 310 9.29 -19.42 16.13
C GLY A 310 9.03 -19.63 17.62
N ASN A 311 9.56 -18.72 18.43
CA ASN A 311 9.33 -18.63 19.87
C ASN A 311 9.40 -17.16 20.30
N ASP A 312 8.44 -16.68 21.07
CA ASP A 312 8.37 -15.25 21.46
C ASP A 312 9.45 -14.81 22.47
N THR A 313 10.23 -15.75 23.01
CA THR A 313 11.45 -15.49 23.79
C THR A 313 12.68 -15.23 22.92
N ASN A 314 12.58 -15.48 21.60
CA ASN A 314 13.66 -15.26 20.66
C ASN A 314 13.90 -13.77 20.37
N THR A 315 15.05 -13.48 19.77
CA THR A 315 15.44 -12.12 19.36
C THR A 315 14.53 -11.55 18.27
N GLY A 316 14.04 -12.41 17.36
CA GLY A 316 13.42 -11.99 16.10
C GLY A 316 14.42 -11.56 15.04
N ALA A 317 15.72 -11.47 15.33
CA ALA A 317 16.71 -10.86 14.44
C ALA A 317 17.21 -11.79 13.32
N TYR A 318 16.87 -13.08 13.40
CA TYR A 318 17.30 -14.11 12.45
C TYR A 318 16.17 -15.10 12.19
N PRO A 319 16.11 -15.76 11.02
CA PRO A 319 15.07 -16.75 10.70
C PRO A 319 14.96 -17.89 11.72
N ASN A 320 16.09 -18.42 12.21
CA ASN A 320 16.13 -19.47 13.23
C ASN A 320 15.89 -18.97 14.66
N GLN A 321 15.67 -17.66 14.83
CA GLN A 321 15.30 -17.00 16.07
C GLN A 321 14.05 -16.13 15.83
N ALA A 322 13.14 -16.58 14.97
CA ALA A 322 11.91 -15.86 14.68
C ALA A 322 10.97 -15.81 15.90
N TRP A 323 10.16 -14.76 15.98
CA TRP A 323 9.00 -14.71 16.86
C TRP A 323 7.90 -15.65 16.37
N GLN A 324 6.92 -15.92 17.22
CA GLN A 324 5.85 -16.89 16.94
C GLN A 324 4.48 -16.25 16.77
N THR A 325 4.10 -15.30 17.63
CA THR A 325 2.69 -14.89 17.77
C THR A 325 2.39 -13.47 17.29
N ALA A 326 1.11 -13.20 17.04
CA ALA A 326 0.60 -11.86 16.75
C ALA A 326 0.78 -10.92 17.95
N GLN A 327 0.53 -11.37 19.19
CA GLN A 327 0.71 -10.52 20.38
C GLN A 327 2.16 -10.06 20.55
N LYS A 328 3.12 -10.90 20.14
CA LYS A 328 4.52 -10.51 20.13
C LYS A 328 4.74 -9.35 19.17
N ILE A 329 4.24 -9.45 17.95
CA ILE A 329 4.33 -8.36 16.97
C ILE A 329 3.69 -7.08 17.51
N ASP A 330 2.48 -7.16 18.07
CA ASP A 330 1.77 -6.01 18.66
C ASP A 330 2.61 -5.33 19.74
N SER A 331 3.19 -6.12 20.64
CA SER A 331 4.03 -5.63 21.72
C SER A 331 5.30 -4.97 21.21
N GLU A 332 6.00 -5.60 20.26
CA GLU A 332 7.23 -5.04 19.69
C GLU A 332 6.94 -3.79 18.84
N SER A 333 5.81 -3.75 18.15
CA SER A 333 5.40 -2.61 17.32
C SER A 333 4.86 -1.43 18.14
N ALA A 334 4.17 -1.67 19.26
CA ALA A 334 3.76 -0.61 20.16
C ALA A 334 4.95 0.01 20.91
N ASN A 335 5.91 -0.81 21.31
CA ASN A 335 7.10 -0.38 22.05
C ASN A 335 8.26 -0.02 21.11
N CYS A 336 9.49 0.05 21.62
CA CYS A 336 10.69 0.19 20.83
C CYS A 336 11.22 -1.15 20.30
N GLY A 337 10.40 -2.20 20.22
CA GLY A 337 10.79 -3.51 19.68
C GLY A 337 11.18 -3.45 18.21
N LEU A 338 10.46 -2.64 17.44
CA LEU A 338 10.72 -2.29 16.04
C LEU A 338 11.08 -0.80 15.96
N PHE A 339 12.20 -0.45 15.31
CA PHE A 339 12.65 0.94 15.26
C PHE A 339 11.81 1.75 14.26
N PRO A 340 11.20 2.87 14.70
CA PRO A 340 10.55 3.78 13.78
C PRO A 340 11.57 4.52 12.92
N ALA A 341 11.14 4.88 11.71
CA ALA A 341 11.88 5.72 10.79
C ALA A 341 11.03 6.87 10.26
N THR A 342 11.66 7.80 9.56
CA THR A 342 10.97 8.96 8.95
C THR A 342 10.24 8.60 7.65
N ASN A 343 10.57 7.45 7.06
CA ASN A 343 9.94 6.86 5.89
C ASN A 343 10.16 5.34 5.89
N TYR A 344 9.36 4.58 5.14
CA TYR A 344 9.54 3.14 5.06
C TYR A 344 10.85 2.70 4.40
N VAL A 345 11.44 3.48 3.47
CA VAL A 345 12.69 3.10 2.79
C VAL A 345 13.87 2.96 3.77
N SER A 346 13.86 3.74 4.84
CA SER A 346 14.90 3.75 5.88
C SER A 346 14.52 3.00 7.15
N GLY A 347 13.32 2.44 7.22
CA GLY A 347 12.81 1.77 8.41
C GLY A 347 13.02 0.28 8.42
N ASP A 348 12.79 -0.29 9.60
CA ASP A 348 12.91 -1.73 9.83
C ASP A 348 11.99 -2.53 8.90
N THR A 349 12.35 -3.79 8.69
CA THR A 349 11.54 -4.75 7.92
C THR A 349 11.10 -5.89 8.82
N LEU A 350 9.81 -6.18 8.86
CA LEU A 350 9.23 -7.35 9.50
C LEU A 350 8.84 -8.36 8.42
N LEU A 351 9.47 -9.53 8.48
CA LEU A 351 9.27 -10.64 7.57
C LEU A 351 8.45 -11.73 8.26
N ILE A 352 7.26 -12.02 7.72
CA ILE A 352 6.35 -13.01 8.31
C ILE A 352 6.29 -14.24 7.42
N ASP A 353 6.88 -15.34 7.89
CA ASP A 353 6.93 -16.63 7.21
C ASP A 353 5.79 -17.55 7.66
N THR A 354 4.75 -17.66 6.85
CA THR A 354 3.62 -18.56 7.10
C THR A 354 3.67 -19.81 6.23
N SER A 355 4.82 -20.16 5.66
CA SER A 355 4.95 -21.30 4.74
C SER A 355 4.65 -22.67 5.39
N ALA A 356 4.84 -22.78 6.71
CA ALA A 356 4.60 -23.99 7.49
C ALA A 356 3.36 -23.91 8.39
N GLY A 357 2.60 -22.81 8.35
CA GLY A 357 1.40 -22.58 9.15
C GLY A 357 0.95 -21.12 9.10
N ALA A 358 -0.35 -20.88 9.18
CA ALA A 358 -0.89 -19.52 9.25
C ALA A 358 -0.54 -18.85 10.59
N LEU A 359 -0.45 -17.53 10.60
CA LEU A 359 -0.36 -16.75 11.83
C LEU A 359 -1.77 -16.56 12.40
N ASP A 360 -2.03 -17.14 13.57
CA ASP A 360 -3.31 -16.99 14.28
C ASP A 360 -3.36 -15.66 15.03
N LEU A 361 -4.40 -14.88 14.76
CA LEU A 361 -4.60 -13.54 15.37
C LEU A 361 -5.01 -13.61 16.86
N THR A 362 -5.23 -14.81 17.43
CA THR A 362 -5.24 -15.11 18.86
C THR A 362 -5.87 -14.03 19.76
N GLN A 363 -7.18 -13.84 19.62
CA GLN A 363 -8.01 -12.91 20.40
C GLN A 363 -7.52 -11.45 20.52
N THR A 364 -6.63 -10.97 19.65
CA THR A 364 -6.28 -9.54 19.55
C THR A 364 -6.22 -9.11 18.09
N ASN A 365 -6.31 -7.80 17.83
CA ASN A 365 -6.07 -7.27 16.48
C ASN A 365 -4.56 -7.26 16.24
N LEU A 366 -4.08 -7.75 15.09
CA LEU A 366 -2.68 -7.58 14.71
C LEU A 366 -2.43 -6.11 14.35
N THR A 367 -1.77 -5.40 15.24
CA THR A 367 -1.61 -3.95 15.21
C THR A 367 -0.17 -3.56 14.90
N PHE A 368 0.02 -2.77 13.86
CA PHE A 368 1.31 -2.21 13.49
C PHE A 368 1.36 -0.72 13.85
N ALA A 369 2.10 -0.39 14.91
CA ALA A 369 2.22 0.95 15.49
C ALA A 369 3.64 1.56 15.37
N THR A 370 4.43 1.07 14.42
CA THR A 370 5.78 1.58 14.14
C THR A 370 5.80 2.38 12.84
N ARG A 371 6.05 3.69 12.94
CA ARG A 371 6.21 4.58 11.79
C ARG A 371 7.36 4.13 10.91
N GLY A 372 7.20 4.11 9.59
CA GLY A 372 8.29 3.69 8.70
C GLY A 372 8.50 2.18 8.62
N LEU A 373 7.62 1.35 9.19
CA LEU A 373 7.81 -0.09 9.16
C LEU A 373 7.50 -0.66 7.77
N ASN A 374 8.36 -1.55 7.28
CA ASN A 374 8.04 -2.44 6.18
C ASN A 374 7.53 -3.77 6.74
N VAL A 375 6.40 -4.26 6.24
CA VAL A 375 5.85 -5.58 6.59
C VAL A 375 5.63 -6.34 5.29
N MET A 376 6.23 -7.52 5.18
CA MET A 376 6.14 -8.36 3.98
C MET A 376 6.39 -9.84 4.31
N ALA A 377 6.15 -10.73 3.36
CA ALA A 377 6.50 -12.15 3.51
C ALA A 377 8.02 -12.40 3.37
N THR A 378 8.54 -13.49 3.94
CA THR A 378 9.98 -13.82 3.88
C THR A 378 10.50 -14.13 2.48
N ASN A 379 9.66 -14.66 1.57
CA ASN A 379 10.05 -15.06 0.22
C ASN A 379 8.86 -14.91 -0.75
N ALA A 380 9.13 -14.58 -2.01
CA ALA A 380 8.14 -14.67 -3.08
C ALA A 380 8.14 -16.11 -3.68
N PRO A 381 6.98 -16.65 -4.10
CA PRO A 381 5.62 -16.10 -4.05
C PRO A 381 4.84 -16.62 -2.82
N TYR A 382 5.34 -16.38 -1.60
CA TYR A 382 4.59 -16.74 -0.40
C TYR A 382 3.87 -15.51 0.11
N TRP A 383 2.56 -15.63 0.29
CA TRP A 383 1.76 -14.63 1.00
C TRP A 383 1.83 -14.92 2.49
N THR A 384 1.89 -13.88 3.32
CA THR A 384 1.65 -14.01 4.75
C THR A 384 0.18 -14.36 4.96
N ASN A 385 -0.09 -15.62 5.29
CA ASN A 385 -1.41 -16.15 5.56
C ASN A 385 -1.80 -15.88 7.02
N LEU A 386 -2.72 -14.94 7.20
CA LEU A 386 -3.31 -14.60 8.48
C LEU A 386 -4.70 -15.23 8.56
N MET A 387 -4.95 -15.99 9.62
CA MET A 387 -6.23 -16.64 9.82
C MET A 387 -6.87 -16.16 11.13
N ALA A 388 -8.20 -16.09 11.09
CA ALA A 388 -9.00 -15.99 12.29
C ALA A 388 -8.84 -17.25 13.17
N VAL A 389 -9.40 -17.22 14.38
CA VAL A 389 -9.09 -18.18 15.46
C VAL A 389 -9.32 -19.63 15.04
N THR A 390 -8.29 -20.46 15.14
CA THR A 390 -8.40 -21.90 14.91
C THR A 390 -9.19 -22.57 16.04
N LEU A 391 -10.15 -23.42 15.72
CA LEU A 391 -10.87 -24.25 16.69
C LEU A 391 -10.12 -25.57 16.86
N THR A 392 -9.67 -25.87 18.07
CA THR A 392 -8.93 -27.11 18.34
C THR A 392 -9.87 -28.31 18.32
N ASN A 393 -9.71 -29.23 17.37
CA ASN A 393 -10.59 -30.40 17.22
C ASN A 393 -10.76 -31.21 18.52
N SER A 394 -9.72 -31.29 19.37
CA SER A 394 -9.79 -32.03 20.65
C SER A 394 -10.77 -31.46 21.68
N SER A 395 -11.32 -30.25 21.50
CA SER A 395 -12.33 -29.69 22.40
C SER A 395 -13.76 -30.03 22.01
N PHE A 396 -13.96 -30.73 20.88
CA PHE A 396 -15.29 -31.04 20.37
C PHE A 396 -15.93 -32.19 21.15
N THR A 397 -17.18 -31.99 21.54
CA THR A 397 -18.02 -32.97 22.26
C THR A 397 -19.40 -33.05 21.62
N LEU A 398 -20.06 -34.20 21.65
CA LEU A 398 -21.39 -34.33 21.04
C LEU A 398 -22.43 -33.45 21.78
N ALA A 399 -23.21 -32.66 21.04
CA ALA A 399 -24.13 -31.68 21.60
C ALA A 399 -25.49 -32.30 21.96
N GLY A 400 -25.57 -32.92 23.15
CA GLY A 400 -26.80 -33.55 23.65
C GLY A 400 -27.10 -34.88 22.93
N SER A 401 -28.35 -35.08 22.52
CA SER A 401 -28.78 -36.28 21.77
C SER A 401 -28.66 -36.15 20.25
N ASN A 402 -28.08 -35.05 19.75
CA ASN A 402 -27.93 -34.82 18.32
C ASN A 402 -26.74 -35.62 17.78
N THR A 403 -26.96 -36.42 16.74
CA THR A 403 -25.93 -37.31 16.17
C THR A 403 -24.83 -36.57 15.41
N TYR A 404 -25.11 -35.36 14.91
CA TYR A 404 -24.21 -34.65 14.00
C TYR A 404 -23.80 -33.24 14.47
N ALA A 405 -24.34 -32.76 15.60
CA ALA A 405 -23.93 -31.48 16.18
C ALA A 405 -22.89 -31.68 17.29
N TYR A 406 -21.83 -30.88 17.23
CA TYR A 406 -20.71 -30.92 18.17
C TYR A 406 -20.50 -29.56 18.82
N ASN A 407 -20.26 -29.52 20.13
CA ASN A 407 -19.90 -28.35 20.90
C ASN A 407 -18.38 -28.25 21.09
N THR A 408 -17.81 -27.08 20.83
CA THR A 408 -16.38 -26.78 20.91
C THR A 408 -15.90 -26.14 22.22
N GLY A 409 -16.81 -25.73 23.12
CA GLY A 409 -16.49 -24.93 24.32
C GLY A 409 -16.09 -23.48 24.05
N SER A 410 -16.36 -23.01 22.83
CA SER A 410 -15.99 -21.69 22.33
C SER A 410 -16.99 -20.62 22.76
N ASN A 411 -16.54 -19.58 23.48
CA ASN A 411 -17.38 -18.65 24.26
C ASN A 411 -17.59 -17.25 23.63
N GLN A 412 -17.68 -17.13 22.30
CA GLN A 412 -17.99 -15.84 21.67
C GLN A 412 -19.38 -15.86 21.05
N GLN A 413 -20.21 -14.87 21.41
CA GLN A 413 -21.62 -14.81 21.04
C GLN A 413 -21.85 -14.46 19.57
N ASN A 414 -20.90 -13.79 18.93
CA ASN A 414 -21.05 -13.30 17.58
C ASN A 414 -19.88 -13.76 16.74
N ILE A 415 -20.05 -14.87 16.02
CA ILE A 415 -19.00 -15.47 15.21
C ILE A 415 -19.57 -16.01 13.90
N VAL A 416 -18.65 -16.30 12.99
CA VAL A 416 -18.85 -17.14 11.82
C VAL A 416 -17.88 -18.31 11.94
N VAL A 417 -18.28 -19.49 11.47
CA VAL A 417 -17.41 -20.67 11.41
C VAL A 417 -17.19 -21.09 9.96
N TRP A 418 -15.98 -21.55 9.66
CA TRP A 418 -15.59 -22.13 8.39
C TRP A 418 -15.04 -23.55 8.60
N GLU A 419 -15.32 -24.43 7.64
CA GLU A 419 -14.74 -25.77 7.50
C GLU A 419 -13.92 -25.80 6.20
N ASP A 420 -12.61 -26.01 6.28
CA ASP A 420 -11.69 -25.99 5.12
C ASP A 420 -11.88 -24.76 4.22
N ASN A 421 -11.98 -23.59 4.86
CA ASN A 421 -12.26 -22.28 4.23
C ASN A 421 -13.66 -22.12 3.60
N LYS A 422 -14.57 -23.07 3.80
CA LYS A 422 -15.97 -22.96 3.37
C LYS A 422 -16.83 -22.41 4.49
N TRP A 423 -17.59 -21.36 4.20
CA TRP A 423 -18.49 -20.72 5.15
C TRP A 423 -19.62 -21.67 5.59
N MET A 424 -19.84 -21.83 6.89
CA MET A 424 -20.93 -22.65 7.44
C MET A 424 -22.22 -21.83 7.65
N ASN A 425 -23.40 -22.40 7.36
CA ASN A 425 -24.69 -21.74 7.51
C ASN A 425 -25.02 -21.43 8.99
N HIS A 426 -25.69 -20.30 9.27
CA HIS A 426 -26.07 -19.89 10.62
C HIS A 426 -27.60 -19.89 10.81
N PRO A 427 -28.20 -20.93 11.46
CA PRO A 427 -29.62 -20.95 11.74
C PRO A 427 -29.98 -19.90 12.79
N GLN A 428 -31.15 -19.27 12.65
CA GLN A 428 -31.58 -18.19 13.53
C GLN A 428 -32.34 -18.73 14.74
N GLY A 429 -31.98 -18.27 15.94
CA GLY A 429 -32.73 -18.55 17.15
C GLY A 429 -32.02 -18.08 18.42
N ALA A 430 -32.79 -17.76 19.46
CA ALA A 430 -32.26 -17.19 20.69
C ALA A 430 -31.61 -18.23 21.63
N THR A 431 -31.87 -19.52 21.45
CA THR A 431 -31.31 -20.59 22.29
C THR A 431 -30.98 -21.83 21.46
N TYR A 432 -30.06 -22.67 21.96
CA TYR A 432 -29.70 -23.94 21.30
C TYR A 432 -30.94 -24.82 21.10
N LEU A 433 -31.84 -24.85 22.08
CA LEU A 433 -33.06 -25.66 21.99
C LEU A 433 -33.95 -25.27 20.80
N VAL A 434 -33.99 -23.99 20.44
CA VAL A 434 -34.76 -23.48 19.30
C VAL A 434 -34.13 -23.89 17.97
N VAL A 435 -32.80 -23.92 17.88
CA VAL A 435 -32.08 -24.18 16.63
C VAL A 435 -31.60 -25.62 16.46
N SER A 436 -31.61 -26.44 17.52
CA SER A 436 -30.96 -27.75 17.55
C SER A 436 -31.41 -28.70 16.44
N ASN A 437 -32.71 -28.72 16.14
CA ASN A 437 -33.26 -29.51 15.04
C ASN A 437 -32.77 -29.01 13.67
N SER A 438 -32.76 -27.69 13.45
CA SER A 438 -32.26 -27.08 12.20
C SER A 438 -30.76 -27.35 12.02
N LEU A 439 -29.98 -27.23 13.09
CA LEU A 439 -28.56 -27.57 13.09
C LEU A 439 -28.35 -29.05 12.77
N ALA A 440 -29.15 -29.96 13.34
CA ALA A 440 -29.07 -31.40 13.09
C ALA A 440 -29.32 -31.78 11.62
N THR A 441 -30.24 -31.10 10.94
CA THR A 441 -30.70 -31.48 9.59
C THR A 441 -29.92 -30.81 8.48
N ASN A 442 -29.20 -29.73 8.79
CA ASN A 442 -28.50 -28.92 7.78
C ASN A 442 -26.98 -29.12 7.92
N ALA A 443 -26.42 -30.08 7.18
CA ALA A 443 -24.98 -30.25 7.10
C ALA A 443 -24.28 -28.95 6.68
N GLY A 444 -23.11 -28.68 7.26
CA GLY A 444 -22.37 -27.43 7.02
C GLY A 444 -23.01 -26.23 7.72
N SER A 445 -23.54 -26.40 8.93
CA SER A 445 -24.12 -25.31 9.73
C SER A 445 -23.45 -25.16 11.09
N PHE A 446 -23.58 -23.97 11.70
CA PHE A 446 -23.07 -23.69 13.04
C PHE A 446 -24.01 -22.73 13.78
N TRP A 447 -23.98 -22.72 15.11
CA TRP A 447 -24.68 -21.74 15.96
C TRP A 447 -23.91 -21.51 17.27
N THR A 448 -24.10 -20.37 17.94
CA THR A 448 -23.47 -20.11 19.25
C THR A 448 -24.43 -19.44 20.24
N ASP A 449 -24.32 -19.79 21.52
CA ASP A 449 -25.00 -19.11 22.64
C ASP A 449 -24.09 -18.11 23.37
N GLY A 450 -22.85 -17.90 22.89
CA GLY A 450 -21.83 -17.11 23.59
C GLY A 450 -21.10 -17.83 24.72
N THR A 451 -21.43 -19.09 24.99
CA THR A 451 -20.66 -19.99 25.87
C THR A 451 -20.03 -21.14 25.07
N ASN A 452 -20.75 -21.60 24.05
CA ASN A 452 -20.47 -22.75 23.22
C ASN A 452 -20.70 -22.40 21.74
N ALA A 453 -19.87 -22.94 20.84
CA ALA A 453 -20.18 -22.99 19.42
C ALA A 453 -20.52 -24.43 19.03
N TYR A 454 -21.71 -24.59 18.46
CA TYR A 454 -22.30 -25.83 18.01
C TYR A 454 -22.12 -25.94 16.49
N ILE A 455 -21.56 -27.05 16.01
CA ILE A 455 -21.12 -27.20 14.63
C ILE A 455 -21.66 -28.53 14.08
N HIS A 456 -22.20 -28.50 12.87
CA HIS A 456 -22.54 -29.66 12.05
C HIS A 456 -21.70 -29.62 10.77
N PRO A 457 -20.68 -30.50 10.63
CA PRO A 457 -19.82 -30.54 9.43
C PRO A 457 -20.56 -30.79 8.11
N PHE A 458 -19.99 -30.39 6.97
CA PHE A 458 -20.60 -30.53 5.63
C PHE A 458 -20.83 -31.97 5.18
N SER A 459 -20.11 -32.94 5.74
CA SER A 459 -20.18 -34.35 5.33
C SER A 459 -20.65 -35.26 6.47
N ASP A 460 -21.42 -34.73 7.42
CA ASP A 460 -21.91 -35.44 8.61
C ASP A 460 -20.79 -36.13 9.40
N SER A 461 -19.55 -35.63 9.26
CA SER A 461 -18.34 -36.26 9.80
C SER A 461 -18.15 -35.94 11.28
N ASN A 462 -17.33 -36.74 11.97
CA ASN A 462 -16.90 -36.41 13.31
C ASN A 462 -15.68 -35.46 13.23
N PRO A 463 -15.79 -34.19 13.69
CA PRO A 463 -14.71 -33.21 13.64
C PRO A 463 -13.47 -33.62 14.44
N LEU A 464 -13.59 -34.58 15.38
CA LEU A 464 -12.46 -35.13 16.13
C LEU A 464 -11.53 -35.98 15.25
N SER A 465 -12.02 -36.51 14.14
CA SER A 465 -11.31 -37.53 13.34
C SER A 465 -11.37 -37.33 11.84
N ASP A 466 -12.05 -36.29 11.35
CA ASP A 466 -12.23 -36.07 9.91
C ASP A 466 -11.04 -35.39 9.21
N GLY A 467 -10.06 -34.93 9.98
CA GLY A 467 -8.85 -34.28 9.47
C GLY A 467 -9.10 -32.89 8.88
N LYS A 468 -10.27 -32.30 9.08
CA LYS A 468 -10.64 -30.98 8.55
C LYS A 468 -10.24 -29.86 9.49
N ALA A 469 -10.03 -28.67 8.92
CA ALA A 469 -9.72 -27.46 9.67
C ALA A 469 -10.99 -26.65 9.94
N TYR A 470 -11.28 -26.43 11.22
CA TYR A 470 -12.37 -25.56 11.66
C TYR A 470 -11.79 -24.24 12.18
N THR A 471 -12.22 -23.12 11.60
CA THR A 471 -11.80 -21.79 12.04
C THR A 471 -13.04 -20.97 12.35
N ARG A 472 -12.97 -20.10 13.36
CA ARG A 472 -14.04 -19.13 13.63
C ARG A 472 -13.55 -17.70 13.44
N SER A 473 -14.48 -16.78 13.34
CA SER A 473 -14.16 -15.38 13.17
C SER A 473 -13.64 -14.75 14.45
N TRP A 474 -13.00 -13.61 14.26
CA TRP A 474 -12.49 -12.76 15.35
C TRP A 474 -13.40 -11.55 15.55
N PHE A 475 -13.52 -11.09 16.80
CA PHE A 475 -14.24 -9.87 17.16
C PHE A 475 -13.37 -8.63 16.94
N GLY A 476 -13.64 -7.83 15.90
CA GLY A 476 -12.94 -6.58 15.62
C GLY A 476 -12.24 -6.57 14.25
N SER A 477 -11.22 -5.73 14.09
CA SER A 477 -10.37 -5.72 12.88
C SER A 477 -9.35 -6.85 12.94
N GLY A 478 -9.14 -7.57 11.83
CA GLY A 478 -8.08 -8.58 11.77
C GLY A 478 -6.68 -7.95 11.88
N ILE A 479 -6.46 -6.91 11.08
CA ILE A 479 -5.21 -6.15 10.99
C ILE A 479 -5.54 -4.68 11.20
N ASP A 480 -4.74 -3.98 12.01
CA ASP A 480 -4.80 -2.53 12.15
C ASP A 480 -3.45 -1.88 11.83
N LEU A 481 -3.43 -1.03 10.80
CA LEU A 481 -2.28 -0.18 10.49
C LEU A 481 -2.44 1.12 11.29
N GLY A 482 -1.63 1.28 12.33
CA GLY A 482 -1.74 2.38 13.29
C GLY A 482 -0.58 3.38 13.26
N ALA A 483 0.25 3.37 12.22
CA ALA A 483 1.35 4.31 12.07
C ALA A 483 1.51 4.81 10.63
N SER A 484 2.17 5.94 10.48
CA SER A 484 2.40 6.58 9.20
C SER A 484 3.66 6.09 8.50
N ASP A 485 3.79 6.47 7.23
CA ASP A 485 4.91 6.14 6.36
C ASP A 485 5.21 4.64 6.29
N MET A 486 4.19 3.78 6.32
CA MET A 486 4.32 2.33 6.35
C MET A 486 4.37 1.72 4.95
N ASN A 487 4.98 0.55 4.82
CA ASN A 487 4.96 -0.25 3.60
C ASN A 487 4.48 -1.67 3.91
N PHE A 488 3.19 -1.93 3.73
CA PHE A 488 2.53 -3.19 4.07
C PHE A 488 2.26 -3.99 2.79
N ARG A 489 2.83 -5.20 2.68
CA ARG A 489 2.72 -6.00 1.46
C ARG A 489 2.55 -7.50 1.68
N ASP A 490 2.18 -8.18 0.61
CA ASP A 490 2.23 -9.64 0.46
C ASP A 490 1.38 -10.37 1.51
N CYS A 491 0.21 -9.83 1.83
CA CYS A 491 -0.67 -10.36 2.87
C CYS A 491 -1.92 -11.04 2.29
N TYR A 492 -2.21 -12.23 2.81
CA TYR A 492 -3.46 -12.96 2.59
C TYR A 492 -4.20 -13.09 3.91
N ALA A 493 -5.30 -12.36 4.08
CA ALA A 493 -6.02 -12.35 5.34
C ALA A 493 -7.53 -12.30 5.15
N GLY A 494 -8.28 -12.83 6.11
CA GLY A 494 -9.73 -12.79 6.03
C GLY A 494 -10.43 -13.41 7.23
N LYS A 495 -11.73 -13.69 7.04
CA LYS A 495 -12.59 -14.38 8.03
C LYS A 495 -12.85 -13.60 9.32
N THR A 496 -12.99 -12.29 9.23
CA THR A 496 -13.35 -11.44 10.39
C THR A 496 -14.85 -11.21 10.51
N ALA A 497 -15.67 -11.87 9.66
CA ALA A 497 -17.12 -11.69 9.64
C ALA A 497 -17.81 -12.09 10.94
N LEU A 498 -18.75 -11.27 11.43
CA LEU A 498 -19.52 -11.51 12.66
C LEU A 498 -21.02 -11.49 12.37
N ILE A 499 -21.75 -12.46 12.94
CA ILE A 499 -23.22 -12.54 12.89
C ILE A 499 -23.75 -12.47 14.33
N GLN A 500 -24.82 -11.70 14.61
CA GLN A 500 -25.49 -11.78 15.92
C GLN A 500 -26.26 -13.10 16.05
N ALA A 501 -26.15 -13.76 17.20
CA ALA A 501 -26.89 -15.01 17.44
C ALA A 501 -28.41 -14.87 17.23
N THR A 502 -28.97 -13.69 17.53
CA THR A 502 -30.41 -13.41 17.50
C THR A 502 -30.88 -12.65 16.26
N ASN A 503 -29.97 -12.07 15.48
CA ASN A 503 -30.32 -11.38 14.23
C ASN A 503 -29.17 -11.44 13.22
N ASN A 504 -29.49 -11.59 11.94
CA ASN A 504 -28.45 -11.60 10.90
C ASN A 504 -28.35 -10.24 10.19
N VAL A 505 -29.08 -9.21 10.65
CA VAL A 505 -29.41 -8.01 9.86
C VAL A 505 -28.36 -6.91 9.89
N ASP A 506 -27.33 -7.02 10.71
CA ASP A 506 -26.13 -6.18 10.59
C ASP A 506 -24.85 -6.95 10.93
N GLY A 507 -23.80 -6.73 10.13
CA GLY A 507 -22.47 -7.23 10.45
C GLY A 507 -21.97 -6.46 11.66
N ILE A 508 -21.75 -7.14 12.78
CA ILE A 508 -21.20 -6.47 13.97
C ILE A 508 -19.78 -6.06 13.66
N GLY A 509 -19.44 -4.79 13.93
CA GLY A 509 -18.26 -4.11 13.40
C GLY A 509 -16.95 -4.92 13.33
N GLY A 510 -16.14 -4.60 12.35
CA GLY A 510 -14.83 -5.22 12.11
C GLY A 510 -14.44 -5.14 10.65
N TYR A 511 -13.15 -4.93 10.41
CA TYR A 511 -12.51 -4.93 9.10
C TYR A 511 -11.63 -6.19 8.96
N VAL A 512 -11.25 -6.58 7.74
CA VAL A 512 -10.08 -7.48 7.62
C VAL A 512 -8.82 -6.65 7.83
N LEU A 513 -8.72 -5.55 7.09
CA LEU A 513 -7.70 -4.52 7.25
C LEU A 513 -8.36 -3.20 7.64
N SER A 514 -8.01 -2.65 8.81
CA SER A 514 -8.30 -1.27 9.17
C SER A 514 -7.05 -0.42 9.20
N THR A 515 -7.25 0.89 9.09
CA THR A 515 -6.28 1.88 9.55
C THR A 515 -6.86 2.61 10.76
N SER A 516 -6.00 3.05 11.67
CA SER A 516 -6.37 3.91 12.79
C SER A 516 -5.78 5.32 12.63
N THR A 517 -6.08 6.22 13.57
CA THR A 517 -5.71 7.66 13.50
C THR A 517 -4.20 7.93 13.33
N GLY A 518 -3.33 6.94 13.56
CA GLY A 518 -1.91 7.04 13.32
C GLY A 518 -1.46 6.79 11.87
N PHE A 519 -2.32 6.25 11.00
CA PHE A 519 -1.97 5.92 9.62
C PHE A 519 -2.02 7.12 8.68
N GLY A 520 -1.08 7.17 7.73
CA GLY A 520 -0.93 8.30 6.80
C GLY A 520 0.51 8.49 6.35
N GLY A 521 0.95 9.73 6.16
CA GLY A 521 2.27 10.00 5.58
C GLY A 521 2.41 9.43 4.17
N ASN A 522 3.60 9.01 3.77
CA ASN A 522 3.85 8.31 2.50
C ASN A 522 3.74 6.81 2.72
N SER A 523 2.52 6.26 2.69
CA SER A 523 2.26 4.85 2.98
C SER A 523 1.87 4.05 1.74
N VAL A 524 2.21 2.76 1.73
CA VAL A 524 1.88 1.82 0.66
C VAL A 524 1.24 0.56 1.24
N ILE A 525 0.16 0.11 0.61
CA ILE A 525 -0.47 -1.20 0.81
C ILE A 525 -0.42 -1.90 -0.54
N ALA A 526 0.31 -3.03 -0.68
CA ALA A 526 0.44 -3.65 -2.00
C ALA A 526 0.51 -5.18 -2.02
N HIS A 527 0.08 -5.80 -3.14
CA HIS A 527 0.08 -7.25 -3.33
C HIS A 527 -0.65 -8.01 -2.21
N CYS A 528 -1.84 -7.55 -1.85
CA CYS A 528 -2.62 -8.15 -0.77
C CYS A 528 -3.95 -8.71 -1.28
N TYR A 529 -4.45 -9.71 -0.58
CA TYR A 529 -5.77 -10.28 -0.82
C TYR A 529 -6.53 -10.40 0.49
N PHE A 530 -7.72 -9.79 0.53
CA PHE A 530 -8.55 -9.72 1.71
C PHE A 530 -9.96 -10.24 1.44
N TYR A 531 -10.51 -11.03 2.37
CA TYR A 531 -11.80 -11.71 2.13
C TYR A 531 -12.63 -11.91 3.41
N TYR A 532 -13.96 -11.94 3.28
CA TYR A 532 -14.92 -12.11 4.39
C TYR A 532 -14.76 -11.12 5.56
N GLY A 533 -14.95 -9.83 5.28
CA GLY A 533 -15.05 -8.78 6.31
C GLY A 533 -16.46 -8.70 6.92
N SER A 534 -16.56 -8.35 8.20
CA SER A 534 -17.87 -8.24 8.89
C SER A 534 -18.69 -7.07 8.38
N LYS A 535 -18.13 -5.86 8.44
CA LYS A 535 -18.75 -4.64 7.92
C LYS A 535 -18.13 -4.26 6.59
N HIS A 536 -16.83 -4.03 6.56
CA HIS A 536 -16.06 -3.78 5.34
C HIS A 536 -14.88 -4.76 5.30
N THR A 537 -14.33 -5.04 4.12
CA THR A 537 -13.11 -5.85 4.01
C THR A 537 -11.91 -4.98 4.34
N ILE A 538 -11.81 -3.82 3.69
CA ILE A 538 -10.73 -2.85 3.85
C ILE A 538 -11.35 -1.52 4.27
N GLY A 539 -10.95 -1.04 5.44
CA GLY A 539 -11.32 0.27 5.96
C GLY A 539 -10.10 1.16 6.13
N LEU A 540 -9.94 2.12 5.23
CA LEU A 540 -8.98 3.20 5.40
C LEU A 540 -9.69 4.30 6.22
N VAL A 541 -9.63 4.13 7.54
CA VAL A 541 -10.33 4.92 8.56
C VAL A 541 -9.35 5.80 9.34
N GLY A 542 -9.77 7.04 9.63
CA GLY A 542 -8.99 7.99 10.42
C GLY A 542 -7.91 8.70 9.59
N GLY A 543 -7.61 9.95 9.95
CA GLY A 543 -6.82 10.82 9.08
C GLY A 543 -5.58 11.43 9.70
N TRP A 544 -4.53 11.46 8.88
CA TRP A 544 -3.46 12.44 8.96
C TRP A 544 -3.75 13.61 8.02
N ALA A 545 -3.05 14.73 8.22
CA ALA A 545 -2.96 15.81 7.24
C ALA A 545 -1.92 15.44 6.17
N ASN A 546 -2.18 15.80 4.91
CA ASN A 546 -1.22 15.66 3.81
C ASN A 546 -0.72 14.21 3.61
N ALA A 547 -1.56 13.22 3.90
CA ALA A 547 -1.24 11.82 3.63
C ALA A 547 -1.17 11.58 2.12
N ASN A 548 -0.26 10.70 1.72
CA ASN A 548 -0.08 10.19 0.37
C ASN A 548 -0.07 8.65 0.45
N VAL A 549 -1.21 8.05 0.18
CA VAL A 549 -1.42 6.60 0.35
C VAL A 549 -1.60 5.94 -1.01
N ILE A 550 -0.78 4.93 -1.28
CA ILE A 550 -0.88 4.10 -2.48
C ILE A 550 -1.41 2.72 -2.07
N VAL A 551 -2.50 2.31 -2.69
CA VAL A 551 -3.05 0.96 -2.60
C VAL A 551 -2.89 0.32 -3.97
N GLN A 552 -2.08 -0.72 -4.09
CA GLN A 552 -1.66 -1.24 -5.38
C GLN A 552 -1.75 -2.77 -5.45
N ASP A 553 -2.33 -3.33 -6.51
CA ASP A 553 -2.43 -4.78 -6.69
C ASP A 553 -3.11 -5.46 -5.48
N VAL A 554 -4.17 -4.83 -4.96
CA VAL A 554 -4.93 -5.32 -3.80
C VAL A 554 -6.30 -5.81 -4.25
N GLN A 555 -6.66 -7.01 -3.81
CA GLN A 555 -7.95 -7.63 -4.08
C GLN A 555 -8.80 -7.75 -2.81
N ALA A 556 -10.10 -7.47 -2.92
CA ALA A 556 -11.10 -7.69 -1.88
C ALA A 556 -12.34 -8.40 -2.44
N GLU A 557 -12.92 -9.39 -1.77
CA GLU A 557 -14.05 -10.14 -2.38
C GLU A 557 -15.40 -9.95 -1.72
N GLN A 558 -15.45 -9.95 -0.39
CA GLN A 558 -16.71 -9.93 0.33
C GLN A 558 -16.61 -9.16 1.64
N SER A 559 -17.60 -8.29 1.82
CA SER A 559 -17.93 -7.64 3.07
C SER A 559 -19.42 -7.73 3.33
N GLY A 560 -19.80 -7.61 4.59
CA GLY A 560 -21.20 -7.69 4.95
C GLY A 560 -21.68 -9.14 4.99
N LEU A 561 -22.73 -9.33 5.77
CA LEU A 561 -23.50 -10.57 5.74
C LEU A 561 -24.34 -10.57 4.45
N PRO A 562 -24.81 -11.72 3.95
CA PRO A 562 -25.65 -11.79 2.74
C PRO A 562 -26.89 -10.89 2.74
N ILE A 563 -27.26 -10.34 3.90
CA ILE A 563 -28.42 -9.48 4.08
C ILE A 563 -28.08 -8.03 4.43
N THR A 564 -26.80 -7.65 4.48
CA THR A 564 -26.37 -6.25 4.67
C THR A 564 -25.61 -5.72 3.47
N SER A 565 -26.00 -4.52 3.02
CA SER A 565 -25.39 -3.84 1.88
C SER A 565 -24.17 -3.03 2.32
N ALA A 566 -23.11 -3.72 2.79
CA ALA A 566 -21.88 -3.06 3.17
C ALA A 566 -20.79 -3.27 2.10
N SER A 567 -20.01 -2.23 1.83
CA SER A 567 -19.03 -2.22 0.73
C SER A 567 -17.70 -2.85 1.11
N PRO A 568 -17.04 -3.65 0.23
CA PRO A 568 -15.73 -4.24 0.56
C PRO A 568 -14.68 -3.19 0.88
N TRP A 569 -14.76 -2.05 0.22
CA TRP A 569 -13.87 -0.92 0.41
C TRP A 569 -14.60 0.23 1.08
N VAL A 570 -13.98 0.80 2.09
CA VAL A 570 -14.40 2.09 2.64
C VAL A 570 -13.19 3.00 2.85
N LEU A 571 -13.36 4.25 2.42
CA LEU A 571 -12.45 5.35 2.72
C LEU A 571 -13.23 6.34 3.61
N PHE A 572 -12.85 6.40 4.89
CA PHE A 572 -13.61 7.13 5.90
C PHE A 572 -12.70 8.01 6.74
N MET A 573 -13.14 9.24 7.00
CA MET A 573 -12.42 10.18 7.84
C MET A 573 -13.35 10.72 8.93
N ASP A 574 -12.79 10.91 10.12
CA ASP A 574 -13.56 11.26 11.32
C ASP A 574 -13.93 12.75 11.38
N GLY A 575 -13.49 13.55 10.40
CA GLY A 575 -13.86 14.96 10.31
C GLY A 575 -13.05 15.84 11.26
N LEU A 576 -11.95 15.32 11.81
CA LEU A 576 -11.17 16.01 12.82
C LEU A 576 -10.36 17.18 12.21
N PRO A 577 -10.17 18.29 12.94
CA PRO A 577 -9.33 19.40 12.50
C PRO A 577 -7.92 18.91 12.16
N GLY A 578 -7.51 19.08 10.90
CA GLY A 578 -6.19 18.65 10.41
C GLY A 578 -6.26 17.54 9.36
N GLU A 579 -7.35 16.80 9.23
CA GLU A 579 -7.51 15.73 8.22
C GLU A 579 -7.78 16.31 6.82
N SER A 580 -6.81 17.00 6.23
CA SER A 580 -6.96 17.70 4.96
C SER A 580 -5.79 17.46 4.01
N ASN A 581 -5.99 17.79 2.73
CA ASN A 581 -5.00 17.66 1.67
C ASN A 581 -4.52 16.22 1.40
N ASN A 582 -5.35 15.22 1.71
CA ASN A 582 -4.99 13.83 1.54
C ASN A 582 -5.07 13.39 0.07
N VAL A 583 -4.11 12.56 -0.35
CA VAL A 583 -4.02 11.99 -1.70
C VAL A 583 -3.99 10.48 -1.59
N TYR A 584 -4.96 9.83 -2.23
CA TYR A 584 -5.09 8.37 -2.23
C TYR A 584 -5.10 7.86 -3.67
N SER A 585 -4.31 6.84 -3.96
CA SER A 585 -4.21 6.22 -5.30
C SER A 585 -4.45 4.72 -5.20
N PHE A 586 -5.46 4.24 -5.91
CA PHE A 586 -5.78 2.83 -6.07
C PHE A 586 -5.32 2.39 -7.46
N ILE A 587 -4.41 1.43 -7.53
CA ILE A 587 -3.76 1.02 -8.78
C ILE A 587 -3.92 -0.49 -8.94
N ARG A 588 -4.58 -0.93 -10.02
CA ARG A 588 -4.83 -2.36 -10.29
C ARG A 588 -5.51 -3.08 -9.13
N CYS A 589 -6.35 -2.37 -8.38
CA CYS A 589 -7.16 -2.96 -7.32
C CYS A 589 -8.36 -3.67 -7.92
N ARG A 590 -8.76 -4.79 -7.32
CA ARG A 590 -9.85 -5.61 -7.82
C ARG A 590 -10.87 -5.93 -6.73
N THR A 591 -12.13 -5.95 -7.11
CA THR A 591 -13.17 -6.64 -6.34
C THR A 591 -13.69 -7.79 -7.17
N ASP A 592 -13.41 -9.02 -6.73
CA ASP A 592 -14.00 -10.19 -7.36
C ASP A 592 -15.45 -10.28 -6.89
N GLU A 593 -16.35 -10.72 -7.77
CA GLU A 593 -17.71 -11.02 -7.33
C GLU A 593 -17.66 -11.97 -6.13
N PRO A 594 -18.51 -11.79 -5.11
CA PRO A 594 -18.49 -12.61 -3.91
C PRO A 594 -18.75 -14.07 -4.27
N SER A 595 -17.68 -14.83 -4.53
CA SER A 595 -17.74 -16.26 -4.81
C SER A 595 -17.93 -16.99 -3.48
N GLY A 596 -19.15 -16.99 -2.97
CA GLY A 596 -19.50 -17.73 -1.76
C GLY A 596 -20.46 -17.03 -0.81
N GLN A 597 -21.58 -16.49 -1.30
CA GLN A 597 -22.69 -16.17 -0.41
C GLN A 597 -23.13 -17.44 0.37
N ILE A 598 -23.34 -17.28 1.67
CA ILE A 598 -23.73 -18.32 2.65
C ILE A 598 -24.72 -19.32 2.05
N GLY A 599 -24.34 -20.61 2.00
CA GLY A 599 -25.25 -21.70 1.66
C GLY A 599 -25.92 -21.64 0.28
N SER A 600 -25.43 -20.83 -0.66
CA SER A 600 -26.08 -20.58 -1.94
C SER A 600 -25.36 -21.25 -3.12
N THR A 601 -26.12 -21.92 -3.99
CA THR A 601 -25.70 -22.30 -5.36
C THR A 601 -26.05 -21.23 -6.40
N SER A 602 -26.70 -20.12 -6.01
CA SER A 602 -27.01 -18.98 -6.87
C SER A 602 -27.27 -17.70 -6.04
N GLY A 603 -26.30 -16.80 -5.98
CA GLY A 603 -26.41 -15.51 -5.28
C GLY A 603 -27.09 -14.45 -6.13
N THR A 604 -27.96 -13.65 -5.53
CA THR A 604 -28.48 -12.43 -6.17
C THR A 604 -27.48 -11.30 -5.99
N THR A 605 -26.95 -10.84 -7.12
CA THR A 605 -26.01 -9.72 -7.31
C THR A 605 -26.75 -8.38 -7.34
N GLY A 606 -27.54 -8.08 -6.30
CA GLY A 606 -28.02 -6.71 -6.14
C GLY A 606 -26.82 -5.77 -6.20
N VAL A 607 -26.94 -4.65 -6.93
CA VAL A 607 -25.87 -3.65 -7.12
C VAL A 607 -25.50 -3.07 -5.75
N GLN A 608 -24.67 -3.79 -5.00
CA GLN A 608 -24.15 -3.34 -3.72
C GLN A 608 -23.01 -2.38 -4.02
N GLY A 609 -22.94 -1.28 -3.25
CA GLY A 609 -21.77 -0.40 -3.27
C GLY A 609 -20.52 -1.22 -3.01
N ILE A 610 -19.56 -1.20 -3.93
CA ILE A 610 -18.27 -1.89 -3.76
C ILE A 610 -17.27 -0.98 -3.04
N PHE A 611 -17.35 0.31 -3.31
CA PHE A 611 -16.46 1.30 -2.73
C PHE A 611 -17.28 2.47 -2.22
N LEU A 612 -17.08 2.82 -0.96
CA LEU A 612 -17.77 3.94 -0.32
C LEU A 612 -16.76 4.93 0.26
N MET A 613 -16.90 6.20 -0.09
CA MET A 613 -16.16 7.30 0.53
C MET A 613 -17.10 8.27 1.24
N HIS A 614 -16.90 8.50 2.54
CA HIS A 614 -17.71 9.42 3.34
C HIS A 614 -16.98 9.91 4.61
N ASN A 615 -17.56 10.86 5.34
CA ASN A 615 -17.08 11.32 6.64
C ASN A 615 -18.21 11.47 7.66
N SER A 616 -17.86 11.59 8.94
CA SER A 616 -18.81 11.73 10.05
C SER A 616 -19.39 13.14 10.21
N SER A 617 -18.68 14.18 9.78
CA SER A 617 -19.02 15.58 10.08
C SER A 617 -19.81 16.30 8.99
N GLY A 618 -19.97 15.69 7.81
CA GLY A 618 -20.79 16.22 6.71
C GLY A 618 -20.33 17.58 6.15
N SER A 619 -19.21 18.15 6.60
CA SER A 619 -18.71 19.43 6.11
C SER A 619 -17.18 19.47 6.06
N GLY A 620 -16.65 19.71 4.85
CA GLY A 620 -15.23 19.85 4.58
C GLY A 620 -14.69 18.82 3.57
N ILE A 621 -13.82 19.28 2.66
CA ILE A 621 -13.09 18.41 1.74
C ILE A 621 -11.80 17.96 2.42
N GLN A 622 -11.70 16.66 2.69
CA GLN A 622 -10.54 16.07 3.38
C GLN A 622 -9.53 15.49 2.38
N PHE A 623 -10.03 15.04 1.22
CA PHE A 623 -9.21 14.49 0.15
C PHE A 623 -8.96 15.54 -0.92
N LYS A 624 -7.70 15.92 -1.12
CA LYS A 624 -7.29 16.73 -2.27
C LYS A 624 -7.47 15.94 -3.57
N SER A 625 -7.13 14.65 -3.57
CA SER A 625 -7.31 13.80 -4.74
C SER A 625 -7.50 12.34 -4.37
N VAL A 626 -8.40 11.68 -5.10
CA VAL A 626 -8.52 10.22 -5.13
C VAL A 626 -8.38 9.77 -6.58
N THR A 627 -7.45 8.86 -6.82
CA THR A 627 -7.16 8.31 -8.16
C THR A 627 -7.43 6.83 -8.18
N PHE A 628 -8.11 6.34 -9.21
CA PHE A 628 -8.19 4.93 -9.57
C PHE A 628 -7.55 4.74 -10.93
N ASP A 629 -6.60 3.83 -11.02
CA ASP A 629 -5.94 3.47 -12.26
C ASP A 629 -5.95 1.96 -12.46
N SER A 630 -6.50 1.51 -13.58
CA SER A 630 -6.50 0.11 -13.99
C SER A 630 -7.22 -0.83 -13.01
N CYS A 631 -8.13 -0.30 -12.18
CA CYS A 631 -8.91 -1.05 -11.20
C CYS A 631 -10.14 -1.74 -11.81
N GLN A 632 -10.54 -2.88 -11.26
CA GLN A 632 -11.74 -3.61 -11.66
C GLN A 632 -12.67 -3.82 -10.46
N MET A 633 -13.78 -3.09 -10.42
CA MET A 633 -14.77 -3.14 -9.33
C MET A 633 -16.18 -3.20 -9.93
N ASN A 634 -16.71 -4.39 -10.19
CA ASN A 634 -17.94 -4.61 -10.98
C ASN A 634 -19.27 -4.04 -10.40
N GLY A 635 -19.23 -3.25 -9.34
CA GLY A 635 -20.39 -2.66 -8.66
C GLY A 635 -20.19 -1.15 -8.47
N GLN A 636 -21.03 -0.53 -7.66
CA GLN A 636 -21.04 0.92 -7.52
C GLN A 636 -19.80 1.44 -6.76
N VAL A 637 -19.13 2.45 -7.32
CA VAL A 637 -18.03 3.20 -6.67
C VAL A 637 -18.52 4.60 -6.33
N GLY A 638 -18.64 4.90 -5.03
CA GLY A 638 -19.18 6.15 -4.51
C GLY A 638 -18.08 7.13 -4.03
N TYR A 639 -18.09 8.35 -4.55
CA TYR A 639 -17.24 9.47 -4.12
C TYR A 639 -18.02 10.51 -3.31
N GLY A 640 -17.85 10.58 -1.99
CA GLY A 640 -18.52 11.61 -1.19
C GLY A 640 -17.80 12.97 -1.07
N ILE A 641 -16.46 12.99 -0.97
CA ILE A 641 -15.71 14.08 -0.29
C ILE A 641 -14.27 14.34 -0.80
N CYS A 642 -14.06 14.63 -2.10
CA CYS A 642 -12.72 14.95 -2.61
C CYS A 642 -12.69 16.13 -3.58
N SER A 643 -11.60 16.91 -3.67
CA SER A 643 -11.50 17.98 -4.67
C SER A 643 -11.33 17.43 -6.09
N ASN A 644 -10.52 16.37 -6.25
CA ASN A 644 -10.20 15.77 -7.55
C ASN A 644 -10.44 14.26 -7.54
N ALA A 645 -11.39 13.78 -8.34
CA ALA A 645 -11.58 12.36 -8.63
C ALA A 645 -11.03 12.03 -10.02
N ILE A 646 -10.11 11.07 -10.11
CA ILE A 646 -9.47 10.66 -11.37
C ILE A 646 -9.68 9.18 -11.55
N VAL A 647 -10.23 8.77 -12.69
CA VAL A 647 -10.50 7.35 -13.00
C VAL A 647 -9.96 7.02 -14.39
N THR A 648 -8.95 6.17 -14.46
CA THR A 648 -8.27 5.80 -15.72
C THR A 648 -8.19 4.29 -15.87
N ASN A 649 -8.51 3.77 -17.06
CA ASN A 649 -8.44 2.35 -17.42
C ASN A 649 -9.20 1.42 -16.45
N CYS A 650 -10.20 1.93 -15.73
CA CYS A 650 -10.97 1.14 -14.78
C CYS A 650 -12.15 0.44 -15.45
N VAL A 651 -12.64 -0.62 -14.79
CA VAL A 651 -13.91 -1.27 -15.09
C VAL A 651 -14.77 -1.21 -13.83
N PHE A 652 -15.76 -0.33 -13.83
CA PHE A 652 -16.68 -0.17 -12.70
C PHE A 652 -18.09 -0.61 -13.02
N GLY A 653 -18.86 -0.97 -11.99
CA GLY A 653 -20.29 -1.19 -12.13
C GLY A 653 -21.00 0.11 -12.49
N SER A 654 -20.93 1.06 -11.55
CA SER A 654 -21.40 2.43 -11.71
C SER A 654 -20.50 3.40 -10.96
N LEU A 655 -20.63 4.69 -11.26
CA LEU A 655 -19.96 5.73 -10.49
C LEU A 655 -20.97 6.70 -9.91
N THR A 656 -20.91 6.94 -8.62
CA THR A 656 -21.75 7.95 -7.97
C THR A 656 -20.88 8.99 -7.31
N THR A 657 -21.19 10.26 -7.56
CA THR A 657 -20.42 11.39 -7.03
C THR A 657 -21.28 12.23 -6.09
N GLY A 658 -20.65 12.79 -5.06
CA GLY A 658 -21.29 13.62 -4.04
C GLY A 658 -21.08 15.12 -4.30
N ALA A 659 -21.89 15.93 -3.64
CA ALA A 659 -21.98 17.38 -3.87
C ALA A 659 -20.70 18.19 -3.57
N THR A 660 -19.65 17.61 -2.99
CA THR A 660 -18.44 18.35 -2.58
C THR A 660 -17.26 18.21 -3.53
N ILE A 661 -17.44 17.50 -4.66
CA ILE A 661 -16.38 17.34 -5.66
C ILE A 661 -16.22 18.60 -6.49
N SER A 662 -14.99 18.97 -6.85
CA SER A 662 -14.70 20.15 -7.69
C SER A 662 -14.25 19.79 -9.10
N ASN A 663 -13.57 18.65 -9.27
CA ASN A 663 -13.03 18.21 -10.53
C ASN A 663 -13.11 16.68 -10.68
N ILE A 664 -13.59 16.22 -11.83
CA ILE A 664 -13.73 14.80 -12.16
C ILE A 664 -13.14 14.56 -13.56
N VAL A 665 -12.20 13.61 -13.66
CA VAL A 665 -11.59 13.21 -14.94
C VAL A 665 -11.74 11.70 -15.11
N MET A 666 -12.33 11.28 -16.23
CA MET A 666 -12.53 9.86 -16.53
C MET A 666 -12.04 9.47 -17.92
N ASN A 667 -11.41 8.30 -17.97
CA ASN A 667 -11.09 7.54 -19.17
C ASN A 667 -11.17 6.05 -18.83
N SER A 668 -12.37 5.47 -18.81
CA SER A 668 -12.63 4.15 -18.23
C SER A 668 -13.88 3.49 -18.83
N LYS A 669 -14.12 2.23 -18.46
CA LYS A 669 -15.29 1.45 -18.83
C LYS A 669 -16.25 1.27 -17.65
N PHE A 670 -17.54 1.36 -17.91
CA PHE A 670 -18.61 1.20 -16.92
C PHE A 670 -19.61 0.14 -17.40
N ILE A 671 -20.01 -0.78 -16.52
CA ILE A 671 -20.81 -1.97 -16.81
C ILE A 671 -21.92 -2.07 -15.77
N SER A 672 -23.17 -1.80 -16.15
CA SER A 672 -24.37 -1.87 -15.28
C SER A 672 -24.65 -0.64 -14.39
N GLY A 673 -24.29 0.54 -14.86
CA GLY A 673 -24.67 1.82 -14.24
C GLY A 673 -23.93 3.01 -14.85
N GLY A 674 -24.62 4.15 -14.92
CA GLY A 674 -24.08 5.43 -15.39
C GLY A 674 -23.11 6.13 -14.41
N VAL A 675 -22.75 7.37 -14.74
CA VAL A 675 -22.12 8.33 -13.82
C VAL A 675 -23.18 9.26 -13.22
N ASP A 676 -23.54 9.02 -11.96
CA ASP A 676 -24.38 9.98 -11.25
C ASP A 676 -23.57 11.20 -10.78
N LEU A 677 -23.73 12.33 -11.47
CA LEU A 677 -23.12 13.63 -11.17
C LEU A 677 -24.03 14.50 -10.28
N PHE A 678 -24.17 14.16 -9.00
CA PHE A 678 -25.16 14.81 -8.13
C PHE A 678 -24.78 16.25 -7.64
N TYR A 679 -25.75 17.18 -7.76
CA TYR A 679 -26.02 18.35 -6.89
C TYR A 679 -24.94 19.42 -6.64
N ASN A 680 -24.01 19.73 -7.56
CA ASN A 680 -23.19 20.94 -7.39
C ASN A 680 -22.91 21.72 -8.69
N SER A 681 -23.25 23.01 -8.66
CA SER A 681 -23.04 23.97 -9.76
C SER A 681 -21.57 24.34 -10.03
N ALA A 682 -20.64 24.03 -9.11
CA ALA A 682 -19.22 24.37 -9.24
C ALA A 682 -18.35 23.24 -9.82
N ILE A 683 -18.91 22.09 -10.18
CA ILE A 683 -18.16 20.94 -10.67
C ILE A 683 -17.60 21.20 -12.08
N ASN A 684 -16.33 20.86 -12.28
CA ASN A 684 -15.74 20.62 -13.59
C ASN A 684 -15.68 19.10 -13.84
N THR A 685 -16.37 18.62 -14.87
CA THR A 685 -16.40 17.20 -15.23
C THR A 685 -15.87 17.02 -16.64
N VAL A 686 -14.90 16.11 -16.80
CA VAL A 686 -14.38 15.67 -18.10
C VAL A 686 -14.46 14.16 -18.18
N VAL A 687 -15.40 13.67 -19.00
CA VAL A 687 -15.56 12.26 -19.33
C VAL A 687 -15.13 12.06 -20.77
N GLN A 688 -14.05 11.30 -20.97
CA GLN A 688 -13.50 11.12 -22.31
C GLN A 688 -12.94 9.73 -22.56
N ASN A 689 -13.04 9.27 -23.81
CA ASN A 689 -12.57 7.93 -24.19
C ASN A 689 -13.22 6.80 -23.36
N CYS A 690 -14.41 7.02 -22.79
CA CYS A 690 -15.08 6.03 -21.96
C CYS A 690 -16.03 5.13 -22.77
N ILE A 691 -16.29 3.94 -22.23
CA ILE A 691 -17.34 3.02 -22.72
C ILE A 691 -18.36 2.80 -21.62
N TYR A 692 -19.63 3.05 -21.92
CA TYR A 692 -20.75 2.84 -21.01
C TYR A 692 -21.66 1.75 -21.55
N ILE A 693 -21.95 0.76 -20.72
CA ILE A 693 -22.83 -0.36 -21.07
C ILE A 693 -23.88 -0.47 -19.97
N GLU A 694 -25.13 -0.19 -20.31
CA GLU A 694 -26.25 -0.30 -19.39
C GLU A 694 -27.18 -1.45 -19.79
N THR A 695 -27.39 -2.37 -18.87
CA THR A 695 -28.24 -3.57 -19.09
C THR A 695 -29.34 -3.72 -18.03
N TYR A 696 -29.55 -2.69 -17.19
CA TYR A 696 -30.42 -2.81 -16.03
C TYR A 696 -31.88 -2.36 -16.29
N LEU A 697 -32.76 -2.80 -15.40
CA LEU A 697 -34.19 -2.48 -15.41
C LEU A 697 -34.42 -1.15 -14.66
N LEU A 698 -34.90 -0.10 -15.35
CA LEU A 698 -35.23 1.20 -14.76
C LEU A 698 -36.41 1.03 -13.79
N THR A 699 -36.11 0.67 -12.55
CA THR A 699 -37.12 0.35 -11.54
C THR A 699 -37.61 1.59 -10.81
N PHE A 700 -36.84 2.69 -10.82
CA PHE A 700 -37.24 4.01 -10.33
C PHE A 700 -36.42 5.04 -11.10
N GLY A 701 -36.99 6.19 -11.48
CA GLY A 701 -36.35 7.24 -12.32
C GLY A 701 -35.15 7.95 -11.68
N LEU A 702 -34.17 7.20 -11.19
CA LEU A 702 -33.03 7.62 -10.36
C LEU A 702 -31.67 7.32 -11.02
N TRP A 703 -31.63 6.79 -12.24
CA TRP A 703 -30.39 6.30 -12.89
C TRP A 703 -30.16 6.93 -14.25
N SER A 704 -30.50 8.22 -14.35
CA SER A 704 -30.10 9.08 -15.46
C SER A 704 -28.86 9.86 -15.04
N GLU A 705 -28.00 10.20 -15.99
CA GLU A 705 -26.86 11.09 -15.78
C GLU A 705 -27.38 12.49 -15.43
N HIS A 706 -27.43 12.82 -14.13
CA HIS A 706 -27.91 14.10 -13.66
C HIS A 706 -26.87 15.19 -13.95
N LEU A 707 -27.15 16.08 -14.90
CA LEU A 707 -26.23 17.12 -15.32
C LEU A 707 -26.48 18.45 -14.59
N GLN A 708 -25.44 18.95 -13.94
CA GLN A 708 -25.36 20.29 -13.37
C GLN A 708 -23.87 20.68 -13.27
N GLY A 709 -23.53 21.95 -13.53
CA GLY A 709 -22.15 22.40 -13.33
C GLY A 709 -21.70 23.52 -14.26
N ASN A 710 -20.51 24.03 -13.97
CA ASN A 710 -19.90 25.11 -14.74
C ASN A 710 -19.25 24.61 -16.03
N ASN A 711 -18.63 23.42 -16.00
CA ASN A 711 -17.94 22.85 -17.15
C ASN A 711 -18.17 21.33 -17.18
N VAL A 712 -19.05 20.86 -18.06
CA VAL A 712 -19.41 19.44 -18.16
C VAL A 712 -19.10 18.97 -19.58
N ILE A 713 -18.06 18.16 -19.73
CA ILE A 713 -17.51 17.74 -21.02
C ILE A 713 -17.63 16.22 -21.16
N PHE A 714 -18.35 15.77 -22.18
CA PHE A 714 -18.38 14.39 -22.65
C PHE A 714 -17.81 14.35 -24.07
N GLN A 715 -16.66 13.71 -24.26
CA GLN A 715 -16.05 13.60 -25.57
C GLN A 715 -15.40 12.26 -25.91
N ASN A 716 -15.52 11.82 -27.16
CA ASN A 716 -14.95 10.55 -27.61
C ASN A 716 -15.44 9.35 -26.79
N ASN A 717 -16.70 9.31 -26.37
CA ASN A 717 -17.23 8.19 -25.60
C ASN A 717 -18.12 7.29 -26.45
N THR A 718 -18.28 6.03 -26.04
CA THR A 718 -19.29 5.13 -26.60
C THR A 718 -20.28 4.77 -25.51
N PHE A 719 -21.55 5.11 -25.71
CA PHE A 719 -22.64 4.80 -24.80
C PHE A 719 -23.58 3.79 -25.42
N ASP A 720 -23.76 2.65 -24.77
CA ASP A 720 -24.71 1.62 -25.14
C ASP A 720 -25.77 1.43 -24.07
N PHE A 721 -26.95 1.95 -24.37
CA PHE A 721 -28.16 1.85 -23.58
C PHE A 721 -29.19 0.93 -24.26
N SER A 722 -28.77 0.12 -25.22
CA SER A 722 -29.67 -0.82 -25.90
C SER A 722 -30.22 -1.90 -24.97
N GLY A 723 -29.51 -2.22 -23.89
CA GLY A 723 -29.95 -3.16 -22.85
C GLY A 723 -30.92 -2.59 -21.81
N VAL A 724 -31.16 -1.27 -21.80
CA VAL A 724 -32.05 -0.62 -20.84
C VAL A 724 -33.50 -1.02 -21.08
N TYR A 725 -34.22 -1.42 -20.04
CA TYR A 725 -35.66 -1.71 -20.10
C TYR A 725 -36.43 -0.97 -19.00
N SER A 726 -37.57 -0.34 -19.33
CA SER A 726 -38.46 0.29 -18.35
C SER A 726 -39.81 -0.44 -18.29
N PRO A 727 -40.25 -0.93 -17.12
CA PRO A 727 -41.56 -1.57 -16.95
C PRO A 727 -42.72 -0.56 -16.86
N TYR A 728 -42.45 0.74 -16.73
CA TYR A 728 -43.48 1.76 -16.50
C TYR A 728 -43.97 2.37 -17.82
N ALA A 729 -45.23 2.14 -18.18
CA ALA A 729 -45.84 2.69 -19.39
C ALA A 729 -46.10 4.21 -19.28
N GLY A 730 -45.76 4.98 -20.31
CA GLY A 730 -46.16 6.39 -20.50
C GLY A 730 -45.20 7.46 -19.94
N ALA A 731 -43.98 7.12 -19.56
CA ALA A 731 -42.98 8.09 -19.08
C ALA A 731 -41.91 8.39 -20.15
N ASN A 732 -41.56 9.68 -20.29
CA ASN A 732 -40.45 10.15 -21.12
C ASN A 732 -39.17 10.15 -20.28
N TYR A 733 -38.18 9.35 -20.68
CA TYR A 733 -36.89 9.29 -20.00
C TYR A 733 -35.78 9.79 -20.93
N GLY A 734 -34.84 10.55 -20.38
CA GLY A 734 -33.57 10.86 -21.01
C GLY A 734 -32.41 10.21 -20.27
N GLN A 735 -31.34 9.87 -20.99
CA GLN A 735 -30.11 9.47 -20.33
C GLN A 735 -29.45 10.66 -19.62
N PHE A 736 -29.21 11.74 -20.36
CA PHE A 736 -28.57 12.95 -19.85
C PHE A 736 -29.64 13.93 -19.38
N VAL A 737 -29.86 13.99 -18.06
CA VAL A 737 -30.96 14.75 -17.46
C VAL A 737 -30.42 16.02 -16.84
N ARG A 738 -30.79 17.17 -17.41
CA ARG A 738 -30.50 18.46 -16.79
C ARG A 738 -31.20 18.57 -15.43
N SER A 739 -30.40 18.74 -14.37
CA SER A 739 -30.88 18.89 -12.99
C SER A 739 -30.64 20.28 -12.42
N GLY A 740 -29.82 21.09 -13.09
CA GLY A 740 -29.59 22.50 -12.78
C GLY A 740 -29.04 23.27 -13.99
N PRO A 741 -28.70 24.55 -13.84
CA PRO A 741 -28.09 25.34 -14.92
C PRO A 741 -26.81 24.71 -15.47
N LEU A 742 -26.65 24.75 -16.79
CA LEU A 742 -25.45 24.34 -17.51
C LEU A 742 -24.85 25.56 -18.21
N THR A 743 -23.71 26.03 -17.72
CA THR A 743 -23.05 27.25 -18.24
C THR A 743 -21.91 26.95 -19.23
N ASN A 744 -21.46 25.70 -19.34
CA ASN A 744 -20.61 25.20 -20.42
C ASN A 744 -20.74 23.67 -20.53
N PHE A 745 -21.73 23.19 -21.28
CA PHE A 745 -21.89 21.77 -21.58
C PHE A 745 -21.30 21.45 -22.95
N ILE A 746 -20.34 20.53 -23.03
CA ILE A 746 -19.73 20.10 -24.29
C ILE A 746 -20.02 18.61 -24.47
N PHE A 747 -20.65 18.25 -25.59
CA PHE A 747 -20.98 16.87 -25.91
C PHE A 747 -20.61 16.57 -27.37
N ARG A 748 -19.47 15.92 -27.60
CA ARG A 748 -18.93 15.77 -28.96
C ARG A 748 -18.16 14.48 -29.22
N ASN A 749 -18.09 14.04 -30.47
CA ASN A 749 -17.41 12.80 -30.85
C ASN A 749 -17.92 11.56 -30.09
N ASN A 750 -19.17 11.55 -29.63
CA ASN A 750 -19.73 10.41 -28.90
C ASN A 750 -20.56 9.50 -29.81
N ILE A 751 -20.54 8.20 -29.56
CA ILE A 751 -21.52 7.24 -30.09
C ILE A 751 -22.56 7.00 -29.00
N VAL A 752 -23.85 7.09 -29.32
CA VAL A 752 -24.95 6.83 -28.38
C VAL A 752 -25.93 5.85 -29.00
N ILE A 753 -26.12 4.70 -28.37
CA ILE A 753 -27.02 3.64 -28.82
C ILE A 753 -28.17 3.55 -27.83
N LEU A 754 -29.39 3.86 -28.27
CA LEU A 754 -30.59 3.83 -27.44
C LEU A 754 -31.42 2.58 -27.73
N ASN A 755 -32.08 2.02 -26.73
CA ASN A 755 -33.02 0.91 -26.94
C ASN A 755 -34.28 1.39 -27.69
N SER A 756 -34.85 0.48 -28.50
CA SER A 756 -36.23 0.56 -28.97
C SER A 756 -37.16 -0.08 -27.94
N PHE A 757 -37.77 0.71 -27.05
CA PHE A 757 -38.85 0.19 -26.21
C PHE A 757 -40.04 -0.23 -27.10
N GLY A 758 -40.55 -1.44 -26.91
CA GLY A 758 -41.87 -1.82 -27.44
C GLY A 758 -42.98 -1.15 -26.62
N GLY A 759 -43.90 -0.43 -27.26
CA GLY A 759 -45.03 0.23 -26.60
C GLY A 759 -44.95 1.78 -26.58
N THR A 760 -45.63 2.42 -25.61
CA THR A 760 -45.73 3.89 -25.48
C THR A 760 -44.55 4.56 -24.76
N ASN A 761 -43.54 3.79 -24.34
CA ASN A 761 -42.37 4.32 -23.63
C ASN A 761 -41.34 4.89 -24.59
N GLN A 762 -40.82 6.07 -24.27
CA GLN A 762 -39.94 6.83 -25.17
C GLN A 762 -38.63 7.17 -24.44
N PHE A 763 -37.52 6.67 -24.96
CA PHE A 763 -36.15 6.97 -24.51
C PHE A 763 -35.53 8.05 -25.39
N SER A 764 -34.79 8.98 -24.80
CA SER A 764 -34.09 10.05 -25.51
C SER A 764 -32.66 10.20 -24.97
N ALA A 765 -31.77 10.82 -25.75
CA ALA A 765 -30.42 11.09 -25.27
C ALA A 765 -30.44 12.18 -24.20
N PHE A 766 -31.14 13.29 -24.46
CA PHE A 766 -31.15 14.46 -23.59
C PHE A 766 -32.54 14.69 -22.98
N GLN A 767 -32.61 15.16 -21.73
CA GLN A 767 -33.87 15.51 -21.08
C GLN A 767 -33.79 16.79 -20.26
N ASN A 768 -34.86 17.59 -20.31
CA ASN A 768 -35.06 18.83 -19.56
C ASN A 768 -34.09 19.98 -19.91
N PHE A 769 -33.38 19.90 -21.04
CA PHE A 769 -32.50 20.97 -21.51
C PHE A 769 -33.27 22.28 -21.77
N ASN A 770 -32.62 23.43 -21.60
CA ASN A 770 -33.22 24.74 -21.78
C ASN A 770 -32.43 25.59 -22.79
N GLY A 771 -33.11 26.45 -23.55
CA GLY A 771 -32.48 27.46 -24.42
C GLY A 771 -31.61 28.48 -23.70
N GLY A 772 -31.71 28.61 -22.36
CA GLY A 772 -30.78 29.38 -21.53
C GLY A 772 -29.46 28.67 -21.21
N ASP A 773 -29.31 27.38 -21.51
CA ASP A 773 -28.07 26.65 -21.27
C ASP A 773 -27.03 26.94 -22.37
N THR A 774 -25.77 27.02 -21.99
CA THR A 774 -24.68 27.18 -22.96
C THR A 774 -24.13 25.80 -23.32
N CYS A 775 -24.64 25.24 -24.43
CA CYS A 775 -24.35 23.89 -24.89
C CYS A 775 -23.61 23.90 -26.24
N SER A 776 -22.54 23.10 -26.35
CA SER A 776 -21.80 22.81 -27.57
C SER A 776 -21.89 21.32 -27.87
N VAL A 777 -22.88 20.93 -28.68
CA VAL A 777 -23.15 19.54 -29.05
C VAL A 777 -22.78 19.34 -30.53
N SER A 778 -21.88 18.41 -30.88
CA SER A 778 -21.41 18.25 -32.29
C SER A 778 -20.69 16.93 -32.57
N ASN A 779 -20.67 16.48 -33.83
CA ASN A 779 -19.88 15.32 -34.30
C ASN A 779 -20.20 14.01 -33.53
N ASN A 780 -21.45 13.80 -33.16
CA ASN A 780 -21.94 12.59 -32.49
C ASN A 780 -22.60 11.64 -33.49
N LEU A 781 -22.67 10.36 -33.13
CA LEU A 781 -23.37 9.33 -33.89
C LEU A 781 -24.45 8.70 -33.01
N TYR A 782 -25.70 8.78 -33.43
CA TYR A 782 -26.85 8.29 -32.66
C TYR A 782 -27.49 7.08 -33.35
N VAL A 783 -27.85 6.08 -32.56
CA VAL A 783 -28.83 5.06 -32.93
C VAL A 783 -30.06 5.34 -32.09
N LEU A 784 -31.08 5.91 -32.72
CA LEU A 784 -32.34 6.21 -32.04
C LEU A 784 -33.20 4.96 -32.04
N GLY A 785 -33.81 4.67 -30.89
CA GLY A 785 -34.82 3.61 -30.79
C GLY A 785 -36.16 4.03 -31.42
N SER A 786 -37.24 3.44 -30.93
CA SER A 786 -38.61 3.68 -31.43
C SER A 786 -39.17 5.09 -31.23
N SER A 787 -38.55 5.95 -30.39
CA SER A 787 -39.11 7.26 -30.02
C SER A 787 -38.91 8.37 -31.06
N ASN A 788 -38.00 8.21 -32.04
CA ASN A 788 -37.54 9.25 -32.97
C ASN A 788 -37.11 10.60 -32.35
N TRP A 789 -37.10 10.71 -31.02
CA TRP A 789 -36.79 11.94 -30.28
C TRP A 789 -35.36 11.88 -29.76
N LEU A 790 -34.59 12.92 -30.04
CA LEU A 790 -33.24 13.05 -29.50
C LEU A 790 -33.29 13.71 -28.11
N ALA A 791 -34.19 14.67 -27.91
CA ALA A 791 -34.34 15.41 -26.66
C ALA A 791 -35.79 15.43 -26.15
N ALA A 792 -36.00 15.09 -24.89
CA ALA A 792 -37.29 15.16 -24.22
C ALA A 792 -37.42 16.41 -23.33
N ASN A 793 -38.62 16.98 -23.26
CA ASN A 793 -38.96 18.12 -22.40
C ASN A 793 -38.01 19.33 -22.54
N TYR A 794 -37.52 19.61 -23.75
CA TYR A 794 -36.73 20.82 -23.99
C TYR A 794 -37.59 22.07 -23.78
N THR A 795 -37.07 23.08 -23.09
CA THR A 795 -37.79 24.33 -22.80
C THR A 795 -37.08 25.54 -23.38
N ASN A 796 -37.84 26.55 -23.83
CA ASN A 796 -37.31 27.86 -24.21
C ASN A 796 -38.20 28.96 -23.63
N GLY A 797 -38.48 28.89 -22.32
CA GLY A 797 -39.37 29.82 -21.62
C GLY A 797 -40.37 29.14 -20.68
N THR A 798 -41.49 28.60 -21.21
CA THR A 798 -42.67 28.29 -20.36
C THR A 798 -43.33 26.92 -20.58
N SER A 799 -43.02 26.14 -21.63
CA SER A 799 -43.52 24.76 -21.79
C SER A 799 -42.45 23.82 -22.38
N GLY A 800 -42.44 22.57 -21.92
CA GLY A 800 -41.54 21.51 -22.40
C GLY A 800 -42.02 20.89 -23.71
N THR A 801 -41.11 20.69 -24.66
CA THR A 801 -41.36 20.11 -25.98
C THR A 801 -40.38 18.98 -26.25
N ASN A 802 -40.85 17.88 -26.85
CA ASN A 802 -39.97 16.80 -27.32
C ASN A 802 -39.48 17.12 -28.74
N LEU A 803 -38.19 16.93 -28.99
CA LEU A 803 -37.53 17.30 -30.24
C LEU A 803 -36.98 16.07 -30.94
N THR A 804 -37.33 15.92 -32.21
CA THR A 804 -36.66 15.02 -33.15
C THR A 804 -35.22 15.48 -33.42
N PHE A 805 -34.38 14.61 -33.99
CA PHE A 805 -33.02 14.97 -34.39
C PHE A 805 -32.97 16.21 -35.30
N ALA A 806 -33.84 16.29 -36.31
CA ALA A 806 -33.90 17.43 -37.22
C ALA A 806 -34.32 18.73 -36.52
N GLN A 807 -35.26 18.66 -35.56
CA GLN A 807 -35.66 19.82 -34.76
C GLN A 807 -34.55 20.26 -33.81
N TRP A 808 -33.81 19.32 -33.23
CA TRP A 808 -32.63 19.60 -32.41
C TRP A 808 -31.54 20.32 -33.23
N GLN A 809 -31.31 19.88 -34.47
CA GLN A 809 -30.40 20.53 -35.42
C GLN A 809 -30.86 21.93 -35.84
N ALA A 810 -32.17 22.12 -36.03
CA ALA A 810 -32.73 23.43 -36.37
C ALA A 810 -32.53 24.49 -35.27
N LEU A 811 -32.34 24.06 -34.01
CA LEU A 811 -31.97 24.94 -32.90
C LEU A 811 -30.46 25.29 -32.87
N GLY A 812 -29.67 24.75 -33.80
CA GLY A 812 -28.23 24.99 -33.89
C GLY A 812 -27.35 23.98 -33.16
N PHE A 813 -27.94 22.95 -32.53
CA PHE A 813 -27.19 21.87 -31.88
C PHE A 813 -26.84 20.75 -32.88
N ASP A 814 -25.75 20.01 -32.67
CA ASP A 814 -25.47 18.75 -33.39
C ASP A 814 -25.39 18.84 -34.93
N ALA A 815 -25.00 20.00 -35.48
CA ALA A 815 -24.98 20.23 -36.94
C ALA A 815 -24.10 19.24 -37.73
N ASN A 816 -23.05 18.69 -37.13
CA ASN A 816 -22.12 17.73 -37.75
C ASN A 816 -22.35 16.27 -37.32
N SER A 817 -23.50 15.99 -36.72
CA SER A 817 -23.85 14.68 -36.17
C SER A 817 -24.77 13.91 -37.11
N ALA A 818 -24.90 12.60 -36.90
CA ALA A 818 -25.74 11.76 -37.72
C ALA A 818 -26.55 10.77 -36.88
N VAL A 819 -27.72 10.39 -37.41
CA VAL A 819 -28.50 9.24 -36.93
C VAL A 819 -28.31 8.09 -37.92
N VAL A 820 -28.04 6.89 -37.42
CA VAL A 820 -27.89 5.65 -38.21
C VAL A 820 -28.67 4.51 -37.58
N ASP A 821 -29.06 3.53 -38.39
CA ASP A 821 -29.74 2.32 -37.89
C ASP A 821 -28.76 1.38 -37.16
N ASN A 822 -27.51 1.31 -37.62
CA ASN A 822 -26.46 0.48 -37.04
C ASN A 822 -25.11 1.22 -37.10
N PRO A 823 -24.39 1.37 -35.97
CA PRO A 823 -23.10 2.04 -35.94
C PRO A 823 -21.95 1.15 -36.43
N HIS A 824 -22.19 -0.14 -36.73
CA HIS A 824 -21.21 -1.14 -37.16
C HIS A 824 -20.02 -1.25 -36.19
N LEU A 825 -20.29 -1.77 -34.99
CA LEU A 825 -19.29 -1.98 -33.94
C LEU A 825 -19.10 -3.49 -33.67
N THR A 826 -17.89 -3.87 -33.26
CA THR A 826 -17.63 -5.21 -32.70
C THR A 826 -18.34 -5.38 -31.35
N SER A 827 -18.34 -6.60 -30.80
CA SER A 827 -18.80 -6.88 -29.42
C SER A 827 -18.02 -6.14 -28.33
N SER A 828 -16.85 -5.60 -28.65
CA SER A 828 -16.03 -4.77 -27.76
C SER A 828 -16.18 -3.27 -28.05
N TYR A 829 -17.19 -2.87 -28.83
CA TYR A 829 -17.51 -1.50 -29.20
C TYR A 829 -16.46 -0.79 -30.08
N ILE A 830 -15.63 -1.57 -30.77
CA ILE A 830 -14.64 -1.04 -31.72
C ILE A 830 -15.35 -0.83 -33.07
N PRO A 831 -15.29 0.37 -33.69
CA PRO A 831 -15.85 0.58 -35.03
C PRO A 831 -15.22 -0.33 -36.08
N GLU A 832 -16.07 -1.00 -36.85
CA GLU A 832 -15.64 -1.89 -37.94
C GLU A 832 -15.58 -1.16 -39.28
N THR A 833 -14.97 -1.81 -40.28
CA THR A 833 -14.97 -1.32 -41.66
C THR A 833 -16.40 -1.06 -42.13
N GLY A 834 -16.65 0.17 -42.61
CA GLY A 834 -17.98 0.61 -43.04
C GLY A 834 -18.77 1.39 -41.98
N SER A 835 -18.27 1.46 -40.73
CA SER A 835 -18.87 2.30 -39.70
C SER A 835 -18.90 3.77 -40.09
N ALA A 836 -20.06 4.41 -39.92
CA ALA A 836 -20.25 5.84 -40.10
C ALA A 836 -19.44 6.70 -39.11
N ALA A 837 -18.86 6.09 -38.07
CA ALA A 837 -18.02 6.78 -37.09
C ALA A 837 -16.62 7.11 -37.61
N ILE A 838 -16.08 6.32 -38.55
CA ILE A 838 -14.67 6.39 -38.97
C ILE A 838 -14.39 7.67 -39.77
N GLY A 839 -13.45 8.49 -39.30
CA GLY A 839 -13.02 9.72 -39.97
C GLY A 839 -14.05 10.86 -39.98
N LYS A 840 -15.04 10.81 -39.09
CA LYS A 840 -16.11 11.83 -38.96
C LYS A 840 -16.04 12.68 -37.69
N GLY A 841 -15.20 12.28 -36.74
CA GLY A 841 -14.98 13.00 -35.49
C GLY A 841 -14.11 14.24 -35.70
N LEU A 842 -14.31 15.22 -34.83
CA LEU A 842 -13.46 16.39 -34.70
C LEU A 842 -12.07 15.95 -34.19
N ASN A 843 -10.99 16.55 -34.72
CA ASN A 843 -9.66 16.34 -34.16
C ASN A 843 -9.52 17.08 -32.83
N LEU A 844 -9.29 16.33 -31.74
CA LEU A 844 -9.16 16.86 -30.39
C LEU A 844 -7.74 16.67 -29.83
N SER A 845 -6.72 16.68 -30.69
CA SER A 845 -5.30 16.46 -30.31
C SER A 845 -4.78 17.42 -29.24
N ASN A 846 -5.39 18.59 -29.11
CA ASN A 846 -5.10 19.55 -28.04
C ASN A 846 -5.58 19.09 -26.65
N PHE A 847 -6.46 18.07 -26.58
CA PHE A 847 -7.08 17.57 -25.35
C PHE A 847 -6.69 16.14 -25.01
N SER A 848 -6.48 15.30 -26.03
CA SER A 848 -6.08 13.90 -25.86
C SER A 848 -5.24 13.44 -27.05
N THR A 849 -4.29 12.54 -26.81
CA THR A 849 -3.43 11.98 -27.88
C THR A 849 -3.63 10.49 -28.07
N THR A 850 -4.45 9.84 -27.24
CA THR A 850 -4.71 8.40 -27.29
C THR A 850 -6.21 8.09 -27.17
N ASP A 851 -6.61 6.90 -27.62
CA ASP A 851 -7.95 6.38 -27.45
C ASP A 851 -8.09 5.55 -26.14
N TYR A 852 -9.24 4.91 -25.95
CA TYR A 852 -9.52 4.04 -24.80
C TYR A 852 -8.50 2.89 -24.63
N ALA A 853 -8.03 2.29 -25.71
CA ALA A 853 -7.05 1.20 -25.66
C ALA A 853 -5.60 1.70 -25.57
N GLY A 854 -5.39 3.01 -25.42
CA GLY A 854 -4.06 3.62 -25.42
C GLY A 854 -3.45 3.77 -26.82
N ASN A 855 -4.19 3.48 -27.89
CA ASN A 855 -3.69 3.66 -29.25
C ASN A 855 -3.56 5.16 -29.57
N PRO A 856 -2.52 5.59 -30.30
CA PRO A 856 -2.36 6.97 -30.70
C PRO A 856 -3.53 7.45 -31.58
N ARG A 857 -4.01 8.66 -31.31
CA ARG A 857 -4.93 9.39 -32.20
C ARG A 857 -4.14 10.27 -33.18
N PRO A 858 -4.58 10.43 -34.44
CA PRO A 858 -3.89 11.26 -35.41
C PRO A 858 -3.75 12.73 -34.94
N ALA A 859 -2.55 13.29 -35.05
CA ALA A 859 -2.30 14.69 -34.72
C ALA A 859 -3.06 15.67 -35.64
N THR A 860 -3.38 15.24 -36.86
CA THR A 860 -4.12 16.02 -37.85
C THR A 860 -5.22 15.19 -38.50
N GLY A 861 -6.23 15.86 -39.06
CA GLY A 861 -7.34 15.21 -39.77
C GLY A 861 -8.41 14.66 -38.83
N ASN A 862 -9.52 14.21 -39.40
CA ASN A 862 -10.68 13.80 -38.62
C ASN A 862 -10.42 12.50 -37.86
N TRP A 863 -10.99 12.43 -36.67
CA TRP A 863 -10.91 11.24 -35.81
C TRP A 863 -12.05 10.28 -36.09
N THR A 864 -11.99 9.10 -35.48
CA THR A 864 -13.14 8.22 -35.34
C THR A 864 -14.00 8.72 -34.17
N ILE A 865 -15.31 8.84 -34.39
CA ILE A 865 -16.30 9.12 -33.33
C ILE A 865 -16.32 7.93 -32.37
N GLY A 866 -16.35 8.18 -31.06
CA GLY A 866 -16.40 7.16 -30.00
C GLY A 866 -15.07 6.89 -29.28
N ALA A 867 -15.11 5.91 -28.39
CA ALA A 867 -14.02 5.57 -27.46
C ALA A 867 -12.73 5.12 -28.14
N TYR A 868 -12.85 4.47 -29.30
CA TYR A 868 -11.72 3.92 -30.05
C TYR A 868 -11.36 4.77 -31.25
N GLN A 869 -10.07 4.78 -31.57
CA GLN A 869 -9.56 5.28 -32.83
C GLN A 869 -9.23 4.10 -33.73
N VAL A 870 -9.81 4.11 -34.93
CA VAL A 870 -9.51 3.12 -35.97
C VAL A 870 -8.83 3.87 -37.11
N ALA A 871 -7.81 3.25 -37.71
CA ALA A 871 -7.15 3.85 -38.88
C ALA A 871 -8.22 4.07 -39.97
N SER A 872 -8.39 5.31 -40.43
CA SER A 872 -9.31 5.52 -41.55
C SER A 872 -8.72 4.83 -42.76
N SER A 873 -9.51 4.02 -43.44
CA SER A 873 -9.11 3.30 -44.66
C SER A 873 -8.81 4.21 -45.86
N THR A 874 -8.65 5.52 -45.63
CA THR A 874 -8.40 6.53 -46.67
C THR A 874 -6.92 6.84 -46.91
N GLY A 875 -5.98 6.04 -46.39
CA GLY A 875 -4.58 6.15 -46.77
C GLY A 875 -3.80 4.86 -46.53
N GLY A 876 -3.63 4.05 -47.59
CA GLY A 876 -2.63 2.99 -47.68
C GLY A 876 -2.66 1.97 -46.55
N ALA A 877 -3.58 1.00 -46.63
CA ALA A 877 -3.60 -0.15 -45.74
C ALA A 877 -2.19 -0.79 -45.65
N GLY A 878 -1.61 -0.77 -44.44
CA GLY A 878 -0.57 -1.71 -44.05
C GLY A 878 -1.19 -3.09 -43.93
N ILE A 879 -1.55 -3.67 -45.07
CA ILE A 879 -1.95 -5.06 -45.18
C ILE A 879 -0.68 -5.86 -44.89
N ILE A 880 -0.71 -6.82 -43.96
CA ILE A 880 0.13 -8.02 -44.13
C ILE A 880 -0.44 -8.70 -45.37
N THR A 881 0.02 -8.32 -46.56
CA THR A 881 -0.49 -8.88 -47.80
C THR A 881 0.08 -10.29 -47.95
N ILE A 882 -0.60 -11.28 -47.38
CA ILE A 882 -0.44 -12.65 -47.83
C ILE A 882 -1.18 -12.75 -49.17
N PHE A 883 -0.49 -12.45 -50.26
CA PHE A 883 -1.00 -12.77 -51.59
C PHE A 883 -0.92 -14.29 -51.79
N PHE A 884 -2.05 -14.97 -51.71
CA PHE A 884 -2.21 -16.27 -52.36
C PHE A 884 -2.46 -16.00 -53.85
N LEU A 885 -1.44 -16.16 -54.69
CA LEU A 885 -1.67 -16.40 -56.11
C LEU A 885 -2.18 -17.84 -56.24
N PRO A 886 -3.38 -18.10 -56.78
CA PRO A 886 -3.78 -19.46 -57.07
C PRO A 886 -2.89 -19.97 -58.22
N ALA A 887 -1.96 -20.86 -57.91
CA ALA A 887 -1.29 -21.62 -58.94
C ALA A 887 -2.23 -22.75 -59.37
N ALA A 888 -2.67 -22.67 -60.62
CA ALA A 888 -3.12 -23.83 -61.36
C ALA A 888 -2.10 -24.97 -61.24
N THR A 889 -2.62 -26.19 -61.19
CA THR A 889 -1.94 -27.49 -61.29
C THR A 889 -0.53 -27.45 -61.90
N GLY A 890 0.51 -27.55 -61.06
CA GLY A 890 1.90 -27.72 -61.48
C GLY A 890 2.90 -27.27 -60.40
N ALA A 891 3.89 -28.10 -60.08
CA ALA A 891 4.90 -27.87 -59.05
C ALA A 891 5.67 -26.55 -59.26
N GLY A 892 5.67 -25.63 -58.27
CA GLY A 892 6.52 -24.43 -58.28
C GLY A 892 5.97 -23.13 -57.68
N GLY A 893 5.00 -23.16 -56.75
CA GLY A 893 4.46 -21.93 -56.14
C GLY A 893 5.48 -21.17 -55.29
N THR A 894 5.36 -19.84 -55.20
CA THR A 894 6.13 -19.00 -54.29
C THR A 894 5.19 -18.31 -53.29
N LEU A 895 5.49 -18.41 -52.00
CA LEU A 895 4.81 -17.71 -50.90
C LEU A 895 5.53 -16.39 -50.63
N LYS A 896 4.87 -15.27 -50.86
CA LYS A 896 5.40 -13.95 -50.48
C LYS A 896 4.98 -13.60 -49.05
N LEU A 897 5.96 -13.26 -48.20
CA LEU A 897 5.76 -12.80 -46.82
C LEU A 897 6.26 -11.35 -46.72
N ALA A 898 5.49 -10.48 -46.06
CA ALA A 898 5.86 -9.09 -45.80
C ALA A 898 5.38 -8.64 -44.42
N TRP A 899 6.12 -7.73 -43.78
CA TRP A 899 5.82 -7.14 -42.47
C TRP A 899 6.10 -5.64 -42.45
N LEU A 900 5.61 -4.94 -41.41
CA LEU A 900 5.74 -3.48 -41.30
C LEU A 900 7.21 -3.05 -41.14
N ALA A 901 7.52 -1.84 -41.61
CA ALA A 901 8.87 -1.26 -41.55
C ALA A 901 9.41 -1.13 -40.12
N ASP A 902 8.52 -0.96 -39.14
CA ASP A 902 8.86 -0.86 -37.72
C ASP A 902 9.46 -2.16 -37.15
N TYR A 903 9.32 -3.28 -37.88
CA TYR A 903 9.93 -4.56 -37.55
C TYR A 903 11.23 -4.81 -38.34
N LEU A 904 11.86 -3.79 -38.93
CA LEU A 904 13.23 -3.92 -39.46
C LEU A 904 14.17 -4.30 -38.31
N GLY A 905 14.99 -5.34 -38.51
CA GLY A 905 15.81 -5.94 -37.46
C GLY A 905 15.21 -7.22 -36.86
N TRP A 906 13.90 -7.45 -36.97
CA TRP A 906 13.26 -8.69 -36.51
C TRP A 906 13.63 -9.86 -37.41
N ILE A 907 13.70 -11.06 -36.83
CA ILE A 907 14.17 -12.27 -37.51
C ILE A 907 12.97 -13.15 -37.85
N LEU A 908 12.78 -13.42 -39.14
CA LEU A 908 11.81 -14.42 -39.60
C LEU A 908 12.39 -15.81 -39.29
N GLN A 909 11.65 -16.63 -38.57
CA GLN A 909 11.97 -18.03 -38.34
C GLN A 909 11.03 -18.94 -39.13
N SER A 910 11.54 -20.09 -39.52
CA SER A 910 10.76 -21.15 -40.15
C SER A 910 10.98 -22.49 -39.43
N GLN A 911 10.02 -23.40 -39.55
CA GLN A 911 10.23 -24.81 -39.23
C GLN A 911 9.54 -25.66 -40.29
N THR A 912 10.14 -26.81 -40.61
CA THR A 912 9.59 -27.81 -41.53
C THR A 912 9.41 -29.10 -40.76
N ASN A 913 8.18 -29.62 -40.73
CA ASN A 913 7.84 -30.83 -39.97
C ASN A 913 7.06 -31.81 -40.83
N SER A 914 7.02 -33.07 -40.38
CA SER A 914 6.08 -34.05 -40.94
C SER A 914 4.64 -33.66 -40.57
N LEU A 915 3.66 -34.11 -41.38
CA LEU A 915 2.24 -33.85 -41.12
C LEU A 915 1.81 -34.29 -39.71
N ASN A 916 2.34 -35.42 -39.22
CA ASN A 916 2.01 -36.00 -37.92
C ASN A 916 2.68 -35.27 -36.75
N THR A 917 3.78 -34.53 -36.99
CA THR A 917 4.52 -33.82 -35.94
C THR A 917 3.90 -32.45 -35.66
N GLY A 918 3.30 -31.80 -36.66
CA GLY A 918 2.71 -30.47 -36.49
C GLY A 918 3.75 -29.42 -36.11
N LEU A 919 3.48 -28.67 -35.04
CA LEU A 919 4.29 -27.53 -34.59
C LEU A 919 5.26 -27.99 -33.48
N SER A 920 6.57 -27.72 -33.60
CA SER A 920 7.58 -28.17 -32.63
C SER A 920 8.55 -27.02 -32.23
N THR A 921 9.65 -27.34 -31.52
CA THR A 921 10.64 -26.37 -31.04
C THR A 921 11.83 -26.14 -31.99
N ASN A 922 11.88 -26.81 -33.14
CA ASN A 922 12.99 -26.79 -34.12
C ASN A 922 13.01 -25.57 -35.06
N TRP A 923 12.77 -24.37 -34.53
CA TRP A 923 12.77 -23.14 -35.31
C TRP A 923 14.17 -22.77 -35.82
N VAL A 924 14.27 -22.41 -37.09
CA VAL A 924 15.51 -21.93 -37.72
C VAL A 924 15.30 -20.55 -38.33
N ASP A 925 16.28 -19.67 -38.18
CA ASP A 925 16.25 -18.33 -38.75
C ASP A 925 16.31 -18.40 -40.29
N VAL A 926 15.46 -17.62 -40.95
CA VAL A 926 15.53 -17.41 -42.40
C VAL A 926 16.66 -16.41 -42.66
N PRO A 927 17.71 -16.80 -43.39
CA PRO A 927 18.89 -15.96 -43.59
C PRO A 927 18.56 -14.59 -44.19
N GLY A 928 19.18 -13.53 -43.66
CA GLY A 928 19.02 -12.15 -44.14
C GLY A 928 17.69 -11.49 -43.75
N SER A 929 16.79 -12.17 -43.04
CA SER A 929 15.48 -11.63 -42.67
C SER A 929 15.55 -10.38 -41.79
N SER A 930 16.57 -10.23 -40.95
CA SER A 930 16.76 -9.03 -40.11
C SER A 930 17.02 -7.75 -40.90
N ALA A 931 17.43 -7.85 -42.18
CA ALA A 931 17.77 -6.70 -43.01
C ALA A 931 16.67 -6.31 -44.01
N ILE A 932 15.52 -6.98 -43.99
CA ILE A 932 14.44 -6.80 -44.97
C ILE A 932 13.08 -6.76 -44.27
N THR A 933 12.05 -6.34 -45.01
CA THR A 933 10.64 -6.31 -44.54
C THR A 933 9.72 -7.16 -45.40
N GLN A 934 10.28 -7.87 -46.37
CA GLN A 934 9.56 -8.82 -47.22
C GLN A 934 10.53 -9.85 -47.78
N THR A 935 10.06 -11.08 -47.99
CA THR A 935 10.81 -12.15 -48.64
C THR A 935 9.87 -13.09 -49.40
N ASN A 936 10.44 -13.87 -50.32
CA ASN A 936 9.74 -14.88 -51.10
C ASN A 936 10.25 -16.26 -50.67
N ILE A 937 9.34 -17.16 -50.29
CA ILE A 937 9.65 -18.54 -49.93
C ILE A 937 9.13 -19.47 -51.01
N THR A 938 10.00 -20.29 -51.59
CA THR A 938 9.58 -21.33 -52.54
C THR A 938 8.78 -22.41 -51.81
N ILE A 939 7.59 -22.72 -52.32
CA ILE A 939 6.77 -23.83 -51.82
C ILE A 939 7.33 -25.11 -52.42
N ASP A 940 7.97 -25.90 -51.57
CA ASP A 940 8.49 -27.21 -51.91
C ASP A 940 7.45 -28.28 -51.58
N SER A 941 6.89 -28.94 -52.60
CA SER A 941 5.90 -30.00 -52.42
C SER A 941 6.46 -31.23 -51.67
N ALA A 942 7.78 -31.36 -51.53
CA ALA A 942 8.39 -32.39 -50.70
C ALA A 942 8.30 -32.07 -49.18
N LYS A 943 7.89 -30.85 -48.81
CA LYS A 943 7.74 -30.39 -47.42
C LYS A 943 6.25 -30.22 -47.09
N PRO A 944 5.59 -31.26 -46.52
CA PRO A 944 4.14 -31.27 -46.36
C PRO A 944 3.60 -30.24 -45.37
N LEU A 945 4.44 -29.73 -44.44
CA LEU A 945 4.11 -28.64 -43.52
C LEU A 945 5.32 -27.72 -43.31
N MET A 946 5.08 -26.42 -43.46
CA MET A 946 6.02 -25.36 -43.10
C MET A 946 5.32 -24.29 -42.27
N PHE A 947 5.94 -23.86 -41.18
CA PHE A 947 5.43 -22.78 -40.31
C PHE A 947 6.43 -21.63 -40.29
N PHE A 948 5.93 -20.41 -40.13
CA PHE A 948 6.74 -19.19 -40.03
C PHE A 948 6.33 -18.37 -38.81
N ARG A 949 7.28 -17.65 -38.20
CA ARG A 949 7.01 -16.65 -37.15
C ARG A 949 8.06 -15.55 -37.19
N LEU A 950 7.72 -14.37 -36.68
CA LEU A 950 8.69 -13.29 -36.42
C LEU A 950 9.18 -13.36 -34.97
N ARG A 951 10.49 -13.18 -34.75
CA ARG A 951 11.13 -13.11 -33.44
C ARG A 951 11.82 -11.75 -33.29
N SER A 952 11.56 -11.05 -32.19
CA SER A 952 12.33 -9.86 -31.80
C SER A 952 13.80 -10.23 -31.56
N PRO A 953 14.78 -9.35 -31.87
CA PRO A 953 16.22 -9.59 -31.67
C PRO A 953 16.57 -10.20 -30.32
#